data_AF-A0AAY4BNW4-F1
#
_entry.id   AF-A0AAY4BNW4-F1
#
_cell.length_a   1.000
_cell.length_b   1.000
_cell.length_c   1.000
_cell.angle_alpha   90.00
_cell.angle_beta   90.00
_cell.angle_gamma   90.00
#
_symmetry.space_group_name_H-M   'P 1'
#
loop_
_entity.id
_entity.type
_entity.pdbx_description
1 polymer ?
#
loop_
_entity_poly.entity_id
_entity_poly.type
_entity_poly.pdbx_seq_one_letter_code
_entity_poly.pdbx_strand_id
1 'polypeptide(L)'
;NNEPEMAHPCTLLIPLILAAASHNAARPAGDCPRRCHCDEDGMLLRVDCSDLGLSALPANLSVFTSYLSDLSNAGLNQKTNCSTTANWCVFPCRMLQNNQLRQVPSEALQNLRNLQSLRLDANHISTVPQGCFDGLVSLRHLWLDDNALTEVPVSALGTLSSLQAMTLALNKITHIPDRAFANLSSLVVLHLNNNRVRSLGKQSFDGLQSLETLDLNYNSLEEFPMAIKSLSNLKELGFHSNNIKSIPEHAFIGNPSLLTIYFYDNPIQYFGRSAFQHLPELRTLSLNGAAEMTDFPDLSGTRSLESLTITGARITSLPAALCEQLPNLQILDLSYNLIQTLPSFRGCDKLQKIDLHHNSIHELQAATFQGLTSLRSLDLAWNQLGSVEPLSFSGLPVLTKLDLTSNELTTLPVEGLHGLTHLKLSGNEGLQELLMLENFPKLRVMEMPYAFQCCAFVSCDKVPIPWDREENSSNDFGRKDVMVSNQDHDLEDFLLDFDDEPKSHHSVQCSPAPGPFRPCLHLFGSWLIRGGVWLIALLSLFSNALLMVSIFLSPTYLSPARLLLGLLALANSLMGVWSATLAVVDALTFGNFASYGARWESSAGCKLAGFLSVFASETGIFLLTVAALERGLTVRCGGGKGAASGEGKASVGVVKLASALCFALGLGITFLPLVNLGGHSVSSLCLPLPLSEPSSLGFMVALVLVNSLCYLIMTVTYTRLYCRLEKGEPDNLWDCALIRHVAWLLFANCVLYFPVAFLSFSSLLRLPSVGPEVVKSVLLVVVPLPACLNPLLYILFNPHFREDMGLLLKSIRGALGGAPRLSLLSLDSEDAEKQSCDSTQALVTLSSSDESLGKSQMVQSTEAHRPPVPLVPCR
;
A
#
# COMPACT_ATOMS: atom_id res chain seq x y z
N ASN A 1 -44.89 84.04 -22.10
CA ASN A 1 -43.44 84.30 -22.32
C ASN A 1 -42.72 82.98 -22.44
N ASN A 2 -42.43 82.66 -23.70
CA ASN A 2 -41.35 81.81 -24.22
C ASN A 2 -41.20 80.38 -23.68
N GLU A 3 -41.95 79.48 -24.30
CA GLU A 3 -41.47 78.18 -24.80
C GLU A 3 -40.40 78.36 -25.92
N PRO A 4 -39.74 77.31 -26.48
CA PRO A 4 -40.01 75.88 -26.28
C PRO A 4 -38.82 74.88 -26.28
N GLU A 5 -39.14 73.68 -25.78
CA GLU A 5 -38.61 72.38 -26.21
C GLU A 5 -38.81 72.16 -27.72
N MET A 6 -37.78 71.70 -28.44
CA MET A 6 -37.92 71.32 -29.85
C MET A 6 -38.21 69.83 -30.01
N ALA A 7 -39.41 69.56 -30.56
CA ALA A 7 -39.78 68.35 -31.25
C ALA A 7 -39.12 68.24 -32.65
N HIS A 8 -38.96 67.01 -33.14
CA HIS A 8 -38.65 66.64 -34.53
C HIS A 8 -39.66 67.23 -35.55
N PRO A 9 -39.25 67.53 -36.79
CA PRO A 9 -39.56 66.62 -37.92
C PRO A 9 -38.53 66.60 -39.10
N CYS A 10 -38.84 65.76 -40.10
CA CYS A 10 -38.17 65.39 -41.36
C CYS A 10 -37.40 64.06 -41.25
N THR A 11 -37.92 62.86 -41.55
CA THR A 11 -38.92 62.40 -42.54
C THR A 11 -38.74 62.93 -43.96
N LEU A 12 -37.97 62.17 -44.76
CA LEU A 12 -37.99 61.98 -46.23
C LEU A 12 -36.57 61.45 -46.55
N LEU A 13 -36.27 60.22 -46.97
CA LEU A 13 -36.96 59.29 -47.85
C LEU A 13 -36.54 57.84 -47.49
N ILE A 14 -37.49 57.01 -47.08
CA ILE A 14 -37.63 55.68 -47.67
C ILE A 14 -38.52 55.94 -48.88
N PRO A 15 -37.94 55.96 -50.10
CA PRO A 15 -37.91 54.74 -50.89
C PRO A 15 -36.64 54.65 -51.76
N LEU A 16 -35.69 53.83 -51.35
CA LEU A 16 -34.66 53.30 -52.28
C LEU A 16 -34.26 51.85 -51.96
N ILE A 17 -35.04 51.17 -51.11
CA ILE A 17 -34.93 49.73 -50.81
C ILE A 17 -35.77 48.89 -51.81
N LEU A 18 -36.39 49.51 -52.82
CA LEU A 18 -37.19 48.82 -53.86
C LEU A 18 -36.81 49.21 -55.31
N ALA A 19 -35.63 49.80 -55.54
CA ALA A 19 -35.15 50.14 -56.89
C ALA A 19 -33.66 49.81 -57.13
N ALA A 20 -33.13 48.77 -56.49
CA ALA A 20 -31.89 48.11 -56.89
C ALA A 20 -32.11 46.62 -57.24
N ALA A 21 -33.36 46.22 -57.45
CA ALA A 21 -33.75 44.97 -58.08
C ALA A 21 -34.01 45.18 -59.59
N SER A 22 -33.16 45.95 -60.27
CA SER A 22 -33.09 45.98 -61.74
C SER A 22 -31.94 46.86 -62.20
N HIS A 23 -30.70 46.44 -61.98
CA HIS A 23 -29.66 46.63 -62.99
C HIS A 23 -28.52 45.65 -62.70
N ASN A 24 -28.35 44.72 -63.63
CA ASN A 24 -27.13 43.95 -63.85
C ASN A 24 -25.95 44.91 -64.05
N ALA A 25 -25.42 45.45 -62.96
CA ALA A 25 -24.06 45.93 -62.90
C ALA A 25 -23.23 44.73 -62.45
N ALA A 26 -22.50 44.15 -63.40
CA ALA A 26 -21.57 43.06 -63.14
C ALA A 26 -20.72 43.39 -61.91
N ARG A 27 -20.84 42.57 -60.85
CA ARG A 27 -19.89 42.54 -59.74
C ARG A 27 -18.50 42.37 -60.35
N PRO A 28 -17.48 43.19 -60.04
CA PRO A 28 -16.12 42.79 -60.34
C PRO A 28 -15.85 41.56 -59.49
N ALA A 29 -15.81 40.38 -60.12
CA ALA A 29 -15.28 39.19 -59.49
C ALA A 29 -13.85 39.54 -59.05
N GLY A 30 -13.65 39.73 -57.74
CA GLY A 30 -12.30 39.80 -57.19
C GLY A 30 -11.69 38.43 -57.39
N ASP A 31 -10.77 38.30 -58.36
CA ASP A 31 -10.13 37.05 -58.69
C ASP A 31 -9.49 36.44 -57.43
N CYS A 32 -10.00 35.27 -57.01
CA CYS A 32 -9.36 34.47 -55.99
C CYS A 32 -7.99 33.99 -56.51
N PRO A 33 -6.90 34.10 -55.72
CA PRO A 33 -5.59 33.67 -56.19
C PRO A 33 -5.58 32.20 -56.59
N ARG A 34 -4.93 31.86 -57.71
CA ARG A 34 -4.86 30.47 -58.19
C ARG A 34 -4.24 29.57 -57.11
N ARG A 35 -4.96 28.50 -56.77
CA ARG A 35 -4.71 27.49 -55.71
C ARG A 35 -5.22 27.83 -54.32
N CYS A 36 -5.55 29.09 -54.03
CA CYS A 36 -6.19 29.46 -52.77
C CYS A 36 -7.71 29.28 -52.85
N HIS A 37 -8.35 29.07 -51.71
CA HIS A 37 -9.80 29.05 -51.55
C HIS A 37 -10.29 30.44 -51.10
N CYS A 38 -11.43 30.93 -51.58
CA CYS A 38 -11.95 32.23 -51.15
C CYS A 38 -13.44 32.12 -50.79
N ASP A 39 -13.82 32.74 -49.68
CA ASP A 39 -15.17 32.79 -49.12
C ASP A 39 -15.62 34.25 -48.94
N GLU A 40 -16.92 34.53 -49.05
CA GLU A 40 -17.46 35.90 -48.91
C GLU A 40 -17.82 36.18 -47.44
N ASP A 41 -17.19 37.17 -46.82
CA ASP A 41 -17.50 37.66 -45.47
C ASP A 41 -18.15 39.06 -45.56
N GLY A 42 -19.44 39.09 -45.89
CA GLY A 42 -20.19 40.34 -46.12
C GLY A 42 -19.76 41.07 -47.39
N MET A 43 -19.29 42.33 -47.27
CA MET A 43 -18.66 43.07 -48.39
C MET A 43 -17.16 42.78 -48.55
N LEU A 44 -16.60 41.88 -47.73
CA LEU A 44 -15.18 41.52 -47.71
C LEU A 44 -14.97 40.06 -48.13
N LEU A 45 -13.73 39.69 -48.43
CA LEU A 45 -13.34 38.39 -48.98
C LEU A 45 -12.40 37.68 -47.99
N ARG A 46 -12.72 36.47 -47.57
CA ARG A 46 -11.84 35.59 -46.82
C ARG A 46 -11.05 34.75 -47.81
N VAL A 47 -9.73 34.82 -47.82
CA VAL A 47 -8.85 34.06 -48.72
C VAL A 47 -8.06 33.04 -47.89
N ASP A 48 -7.95 31.81 -48.36
CA ASP A 48 -7.30 30.70 -47.66
C ASP A 48 -6.26 30.03 -48.56
N CYS A 49 -4.98 30.13 -48.19
CA CYS A 49 -3.87 29.61 -48.96
C CYS A 49 -3.08 28.50 -48.23
N SER A 50 -3.69 27.88 -47.21
CA SER A 50 -3.08 26.87 -46.33
C SER A 50 -2.56 25.64 -47.08
N ASP A 51 -1.40 25.09 -46.65
CA ASP A 51 -0.82 23.82 -47.14
C ASP A 51 -0.41 23.76 -48.63
N LEU A 52 -0.30 24.91 -49.30
CA LEU A 52 -0.03 24.98 -50.76
C LEU A 52 1.46 25.03 -51.14
N GLY A 53 2.39 25.08 -50.18
CA GLY A 53 3.84 25.08 -50.44
C GLY A 53 4.33 26.27 -51.29
N LEU A 54 3.75 27.47 -51.09
CA LEU A 54 3.94 28.65 -51.95
C LEU A 54 5.28 29.37 -51.76
N SER A 55 6.20 29.29 -52.72
CA SER A 55 7.50 29.98 -52.65
C SER A 55 7.44 31.52 -52.70
N ALA A 56 6.27 32.13 -52.87
CA ALA A 56 6.02 33.58 -52.81
C ALA A 56 4.52 33.86 -52.56
N LEU A 57 4.20 35.05 -52.04
CA LEU A 57 2.81 35.53 -51.92
C LEU A 57 2.11 35.61 -53.29
N PRO A 58 0.82 35.23 -53.41
CA PRO A 58 0.09 35.36 -54.66
C PRO A 58 -0.04 36.84 -55.09
N ALA A 59 0.30 37.13 -56.35
CA ALA A 59 0.35 38.51 -56.87
C ALA A 59 -1.04 39.17 -57.08
N ASN A 60 -2.13 38.39 -57.10
CA ASN A 60 -3.49 38.86 -57.40
C ASN A 60 -4.43 38.65 -56.21
N LEU A 61 -4.19 39.33 -55.10
CA LEU A 61 -5.12 39.36 -53.95
C LEU A 61 -6.10 40.53 -54.09
N SER A 62 -7.39 40.27 -53.86
CA SER A 62 -8.45 41.28 -53.95
C SER A 62 -8.30 42.35 -52.85
N VAL A 63 -8.63 43.61 -53.19
CA VAL A 63 -8.64 44.75 -52.25
C VAL A 63 -9.70 44.58 -51.14
N PHE A 64 -10.66 43.69 -51.35
CA PHE A 64 -11.72 43.38 -50.37
C PHE A 64 -11.32 42.30 -49.37
N THR A 65 -10.08 41.79 -49.39
CA THR A 65 -9.69 40.65 -48.55
C THR A 65 -9.67 41.01 -47.04
N SER A 66 -10.59 40.49 -46.23
CA SER A 66 -10.69 40.71 -44.77
C SER A 66 -9.89 39.73 -43.92
N TYR A 67 -9.55 38.58 -44.48
CA TYR A 67 -8.86 37.50 -43.79
C TYR A 67 -8.04 36.72 -44.82
N LEU A 68 -6.76 36.47 -44.54
CA LEU A 68 -5.91 35.56 -45.31
C LEU A 68 -5.46 34.41 -44.39
N SER A 69 -5.89 33.17 -44.61
CA SER A 69 -5.35 32.02 -43.87
C SER A 69 -4.06 31.48 -44.47
N ASP A 70 -3.26 31.04 -43.49
CA ASP A 70 -2.09 30.18 -43.50
C ASP A 70 -1.25 30.15 -44.79
N LEU A 71 -0.07 30.76 -44.71
CA LEU A 71 1.05 30.44 -45.60
C LEU A 71 1.98 29.43 -44.91
N SER A 72 1.44 28.54 -44.08
CA SER A 72 2.22 27.48 -43.43
C SER A 72 2.93 26.64 -44.47
N ASN A 73 4.18 26.29 -44.17
CA ASN A 73 4.99 25.36 -44.97
C ASN A 73 5.33 25.86 -46.40
N ALA A 74 5.29 27.18 -46.63
CA ALA A 74 5.45 27.78 -47.95
C ALA A 74 6.91 27.79 -48.48
N GLY A 75 7.89 27.26 -47.73
CA GLY A 75 9.29 27.18 -48.19
C GLY A 75 9.89 28.55 -48.56
N LEU A 76 9.39 29.63 -47.96
CA LEU A 76 9.77 31.01 -48.25
C LEU A 76 11.22 31.27 -47.81
N ASN A 77 12.17 30.99 -48.70
CA ASN A 77 13.58 31.34 -48.54
C ASN A 77 13.85 32.74 -49.11
N GLN A 78 14.37 33.59 -48.24
CA GLN A 78 14.84 34.96 -48.44
C GLN A 78 15.39 35.26 -49.86
N LYS A 79 14.53 35.72 -50.78
CA LYS A 79 14.89 36.48 -51.99
C LYS A 79 13.63 37.05 -52.68
N THR A 80 13.09 38.14 -52.14
CA THR A 80 12.12 38.97 -52.89
C THR A 80 12.57 40.41 -52.85
N ASN A 81 13.19 40.84 -53.94
CA ASN A 81 13.34 42.25 -54.30
C ASN A 81 11.96 42.75 -54.71
N CYS A 82 11.33 43.61 -53.91
CA CYS A 82 10.12 44.32 -54.31
C CYS A 82 10.45 45.77 -54.67
N SER A 83 11.10 45.97 -55.81
CA SER A 83 11.06 47.27 -56.49
C SER A 83 9.80 47.33 -57.33
N THR A 84 8.68 47.78 -56.76
CA THR A 84 7.59 48.39 -57.53
C THR A 84 6.60 49.08 -56.60
N THR A 85 6.45 50.38 -56.82
CA THR A 85 5.43 51.26 -56.27
C THR A 85 4.02 50.75 -56.62
N ALA A 86 3.23 50.40 -55.62
CA ALA A 86 1.77 50.35 -55.73
C ALA A 86 1.15 50.58 -54.35
N ASN A 87 0.09 51.38 -54.30
CA ASN A 87 -0.70 51.64 -53.10
C ASN A 87 -1.47 50.37 -52.71
N TRP A 88 -1.14 49.76 -51.56
CA TRP A 88 -1.88 48.66 -50.95
C TRP A 88 -2.44 49.14 -49.60
N CYS A 89 -3.52 49.92 -49.64
CA CYS A 89 -4.31 50.25 -48.46
C CYS A 89 -5.43 49.23 -48.30
N VAL A 90 -5.63 48.77 -47.05
CA VAL A 90 -6.70 47.89 -46.54
C VAL A 90 -6.41 46.38 -46.63
N PHE A 91 -5.71 45.85 -45.62
CA PHE A 91 -5.73 44.44 -45.24
C PHE A 91 -5.80 44.31 -43.72
N PRO A 92 -6.88 43.76 -43.14
CA PRO A 92 -6.89 43.22 -41.79
C PRO A 92 -6.46 41.73 -41.83
N CYS A 93 -5.62 41.34 -40.87
CA CYS A 93 -5.11 39.98 -40.62
C CYS A 93 -4.19 39.36 -41.70
N ARG A 94 -2.88 39.33 -41.41
CA ARG A 94 -1.88 38.62 -42.24
C ARG A 94 -1.19 37.56 -41.39
N MET A 95 -1.45 36.31 -41.74
CA MET A 95 -0.94 35.10 -41.09
C MET A 95 0.38 34.67 -41.77
N LEU A 96 1.50 34.74 -41.04
CA LEU A 96 2.85 34.36 -41.49
C LEU A 96 3.45 33.21 -40.65
N GLN A 97 2.64 32.49 -39.89
CA GLN A 97 3.09 31.39 -39.03
C GLN A 97 3.67 30.20 -39.81
N ASN A 98 4.43 29.32 -39.13
CA ASN A 98 4.94 28.06 -39.70
C ASN A 98 5.75 28.24 -41.00
N ASN A 99 6.56 29.29 -41.05
CA ASN A 99 7.48 29.56 -42.16
C ASN A 99 8.94 29.43 -41.72
N GLN A 100 9.87 29.55 -42.66
CA GLN A 100 11.31 29.54 -42.38
C GLN A 100 11.88 30.97 -42.21
N LEU A 101 11.04 31.91 -41.73
CA LEU A 101 11.45 33.32 -41.60
C LEU A 101 12.49 33.46 -40.51
N ARG A 102 13.65 34.04 -40.86
CA ARG A 102 14.72 34.36 -39.89
C ARG A 102 14.64 35.78 -39.32
N GLN A 103 13.91 36.67 -40.00
CA GLN A 103 13.73 38.07 -39.65
C GLN A 103 12.33 38.52 -40.05
N VAL A 104 11.79 39.50 -39.33
CA VAL A 104 10.51 40.14 -39.68
C VAL A 104 10.69 40.99 -40.96
N PRO A 105 9.85 40.82 -41.99
CA PRO A 105 9.97 41.58 -43.25
C PRO A 105 9.49 43.02 -43.06
N SER A 106 10.41 43.93 -42.74
CA SER A 106 10.14 45.34 -42.44
C SER A 106 9.41 46.08 -43.57
N GLU A 107 9.84 45.92 -44.82
CA GLU A 107 9.25 46.62 -45.98
C GLU A 107 7.80 46.20 -46.27
N ALA A 108 7.43 44.95 -45.92
CA ALA A 108 6.11 44.40 -46.21
C ALA A 108 5.03 44.77 -45.19
N LEU A 109 5.43 45.27 -44.01
CA LEU A 109 4.56 45.57 -42.87
C LEU A 109 4.37 47.07 -42.62
N GLN A 110 5.18 47.92 -43.26
CA GLN A 110 5.06 49.38 -43.10
C GLN A 110 3.69 49.91 -43.56
N ASN A 111 3.13 50.84 -42.78
CA ASN A 111 1.91 51.60 -43.09
C ASN A 111 0.60 50.80 -43.22
N LEU A 112 0.52 49.56 -42.71
CA LEU A 112 -0.75 48.80 -42.69
C LEU A 112 -1.68 49.29 -41.56
N ARG A 113 -2.30 50.45 -41.76
CA ARG A 113 -3.07 51.16 -40.73
C ARG A 113 -4.31 50.42 -40.21
N ASN A 114 -4.88 49.49 -40.97
CA ASN A 114 -6.08 48.73 -40.61
C ASN A 114 -5.78 47.34 -40.03
N LEU A 115 -4.50 46.95 -39.94
CA LEU A 115 -4.11 45.64 -39.46
C LEU A 115 -4.40 45.55 -37.95
N GLN A 116 -5.26 44.61 -37.54
CA GLN A 116 -5.62 44.41 -36.13
C GLN A 116 -4.90 43.23 -35.47
N SER A 117 -4.38 42.31 -36.26
CA SER A 117 -3.91 41.03 -35.76
C SER A 117 -2.79 40.52 -36.68
N LEU A 118 -1.64 40.19 -36.09
CA LEU A 118 -0.42 39.79 -36.81
C LEU A 118 0.16 38.52 -36.19
N ARG A 119 0.16 37.43 -36.96
CA ARG A 119 0.74 36.13 -36.59
C ARG A 119 2.09 35.91 -37.23
N LEU A 120 3.11 35.74 -36.40
CA LEU A 120 4.49 35.43 -36.78
C LEU A 120 5.01 34.21 -35.98
N ASP A 121 4.11 33.44 -35.37
CA ASP A 121 4.41 32.28 -34.54
C ASP A 121 5.04 31.12 -35.32
N ALA A 122 5.75 30.22 -34.63
CA ALA A 122 6.37 29.02 -35.19
C ALA A 122 7.26 29.31 -36.42
N ASN A 123 8.22 30.21 -36.25
CA ASN A 123 9.19 30.59 -37.27
C ASN A 123 10.63 30.42 -36.74
N HIS A 124 11.62 30.96 -37.45
CA HIS A 124 13.02 30.98 -36.99
C HIS A 124 13.51 32.41 -36.73
N ILE A 125 12.60 33.31 -36.35
CA ILE A 125 12.89 34.73 -36.21
C ILE A 125 13.85 34.93 -35.04
N SER A 126 15.05 35.43 -35.34
CA SER A 126 16.05 35.75 -34.33
C SER A 126 16.18 37.25 -34.06
N THR A 127 15.79 38.10 -35.02
CA THR A 127 15.84 39.56 -34.89
C THR A 127 14.58 40.23 -35.44
N VAL A 128 14.10 41.24 -34.71
CA VAL A 128 13.01 42.13 -35.12
C VAL A 128 13.62 43.51 -35.39
N PRO A 129 13.75 43.93 -36.67
CA PRO A 129 14.36 45.21 -37.02
C PRO A 129 13.61 46.41 -36.44
N GLN A 130 14.33 47.48 -36.11
CA GLN A 130 13.71 48.73 -35.68
C GLN A 130 12.79 49.30 -36.77
N GLY A 131 11.63 49.82 -36.35
CA GLY A 131 10.66 50.46 -37.25
C GLY A 131 9.88 49.50 -38.16
N CYS A 132 10.02 48.18 -38.02
CA CYS A 132 9.28 47.21 -38.83
C CYS A 132 7.76 47.25 -38.59
N PHE A 133 7.33 47.79 -37.46
CA PHE A 133 5.92 47.93 -37.06
C PHE A 133 5.40 49.37 -37.20
N ASP A 134 6.15 50.26 -37.85
CA ASP A 134 5.76 51.65 -38.00
C ASP A 134 4.51 51.80 -38.88
N GLY A 135 3.54 52.55 -38.36
CA GLY A 135 2.25 52.78 -39.02
C GLY A 135 1.17 51.74 -38.73
N LEU A 136 1.45 50.70 -37.93
CA LEU A 136 0.49 49.69 -37.47
C LEU A 136 -0.42 50.18 -36.32
N VAL A 137 -1.07 51.32 -36.51
CA VAL A 137 -1.82 52.04 -35.46
C VAL A 137 -3.06 51.30 -34.94
N SER A 138 -3.61 50.34 -35.71
CA SER A 138 -4.79 49.56 -35.30
C SER A 138 -4.45 48.17 -34.75
N LEU A 139 -3.17 47.82 -34.61
CA LEU A 139 -2.77 46.47 -34.21
C LEU A 139 -3.14 46.21 -32.76
N ARG A 140 -3.87 45.11 -32.52
CA ARG A 140 -4.36 44.67 -31.20
C ARG A 140 -3.73 43.37 -30.74
N HIS A 141 -3.46 42.44 -31.66
CA HIS A 141 -2.91 41.13 -31.34
C HIS A 141 -1.59 40.89 -32.09
N LEU A 142 -0.53 40.54 -31.36
CA LEU A 142 0.77 40.22 -31.92
C LEU A 142 1.27 38.87 -31.38
N TRP A 143 1.41 37.89 -32.26
CA TRP A 143 1.92 36.56 -31.92
C TRP A 143 3.33 36.38 -32.48
N LEU A 144 4.31 36.22 -31.58
CA LEU A 144 5.73 36.01 -31.86
C LEU A 144 6.26 34.77 -31.12
N ASP A 145 5.37 33.87 -30.70
CA ASP A 145 5.71 32.64 -29.99
C ASP A 145 6.42 31.61 -30.90
N ASP A 146 7.09 30.65 -30.29
CA ASP A 146 7.85 29.58 -30.97
C ASP A 146 8.81 30.11 -32.04
N ASN A 147 9.76 30.94 -31.59
CA ASN A 147 10.76 31.59 -32.42
C ASN A 147 12.15 31.51 -31.76
N ALA A 148 13.14 32.19 -32.34
CA ALA A 148 14.52 32.18 -31.86
C ALA A 148 14.97 33.51 -31.23
N LEU A 149 14.04 34.34 -30.72
CA LEU A 149 14.34 35.64 -30.14
C LEU A 149 15.18 35.48 -28.85
N THR A 150 16.28 36.22 -28.76
CA THR A 150 17.18 36.21 -27.59
C THR A 150 16.93 37.36 -26.62
N GLU A 151 16.24 38.41 -27.07
CA GLU A 151 15.92 39.62 -26.32
C GLU A 151 14.54 40.17 -26.74
N VAL A 152 13.94 41.00 -25.88
CA VAL A 152 12.69 41.70 -26.20
C VAL A 152 12.97 42.83 -27.19
N PRO A 153 12.25 42.95 -28.31
CA PRO A 153 12.51 43.98 -29.33
C PRO A 153 11.92 45.34 -28.96
N VAL A 154 12.44 45.95 -27.89
CA VAL A 154 11.94 47.20 -27.28
C VAL A 154 11.76 48.32 -28.30
N SER A 155 12.76 48.54 -29.17
CA SER A 155 12.73 49.60 -30.18
C SER A 155 11.65 49.43 -31.24
N ALA A 156 11.23 48.20 -31.53
CA ALA A 156 10.17 47.92 -32.50
C ALA A 156 8.77 47.97 -31.87
N LEU A 157 8.63 47.55 -30.61
CA LEU A 157 7.35 47.54 -29.89
C LEU A 157 6.88 48.93 -29.47
N GLY A 158 7.80 49.90 -29.33
CA GLY A 158 7.51 51.24 -28.82
C GLY A 158 6.48 52.05 -29.62
N THR A 159 6.15 51.65 -30.86
CA THR A 159 5.17 52.34 -31.72
C THR A 159 3.75 51.75 -31.67
N LEU A 160 3.56 50.62 -30.96
CA LEU A 160 2.31 49.83 -30.93
C LEU A 160 1.38 50.19 -29.75
N SER A 161 0.92 51.44 -29.65
CA SER A 161 0.12 51.90 -28.50
C SER A 161 -1.28 51.26 -28.37
N SER A 162 -1.84 50.73 -29.45
CA SER A 162 -3.18 50.09 -29.49
C SER A 162 -3.15 48.58 -29.17
N LEU A 163 -1.97 48.02 -28.89
CA LEU A 163 -1.80 46.58 -28.70
C LEU A 163 -2.49 46.13 -27.40
N GLN A 164 -3.29 45.07 -27.50
CA GLN A 164 -4.10 44.50 -26.42
C GLN A 164 -3.57 43.16 -25.94
N ALA A 165 -3.04 42.33 -26.83
CA ALA A 165 -2.45 41.04 -26.46
C ALA A 165 -1.16 40.79 -27.23
N MET A 166 -0.15 40.29 -26.51
CA MET A 166 1.14 39.92 -27.09
C MET A 166 1.66 38.63 -26.45
N THR A 167 2.15 37.72 -27.29
CA THR A 167 2.88 36.54 -26.83
C THR A 167 4.28 36.50 -27.41
N LEU A 168 5.24 36.28 -26.52
CA LEU A 168 6.66 36.03 -26.79
C LEU A 168 7.06 34.66 -26.20
N ALA A 169 6.08 33.78 -25.99
CA ALA A 169 6.29 32.45 -25.42
C ALA A 169 7.23 31.59 -26.28
N LEU A 170 7.81 30.53 -25.72
CA LEU A 170 8.61 29.54 -26.47
C LEU A 170 9.75 30.18 -27.29
N ASN A 171 10.42 31.19 -26.72
CA ASN A 171 11.58 31.84 -27.32
C ASN A 171 12.85 31.56 -26.48
N LYS A 172 13.93 32.30 -26.73
CA LYS A 172 15.22 32.15 -26.02
C LYS A 172 15.58 33.42 -25.27
N ILE A 173 14.59 34.19 -24.82
CA ILE A 173 14.80 35.47 -24.12
C ILE A 173 15.49 35.20 -22.78
N THR A 174 16.58 35.91 -22.50
CA THR A 174 17.39 35.71 -21.29
C THR A 174 17.26 36.81 -20.23
N HIS A 175 16.95 38.04 -20.65
CA HIS A 175 16.80 39.21 -19.77
C HIS A 175 15.75 40.16 -20.34
N ILE A 176 15.02 40.84 -19.45
CA ILE A 176 14.08 41.92 -19.83
C ILE A 176 14.60 43.24 -19.22
N PRO A 177 14.97 44.23 -20.04
CA PRO A 177 15.50 45.50 -19.54
C PRO A 177 14.40 46.37 -18.90
N ASP A 178 14.79 47.42 -18.19
CA ASP A 178 13.86 48.42 -17.67
C ASP A 178 13.13 49.13 -18.82
N ARG A 179 11.83 49.44 -18.61
CA ARG A 179 10.98 50.13 -19.59
C ARG A 179 10.84 49.42 -20.94
N ALA A 180 11.01 48.10 -20.97
CA ALA A 180 10.88 47.29 -22.18
C ALA A 180 9.52 47.45 -22.87
N PHE A 181 8.47 47.75 -22.10
CA PHE A 181 7.08 47.85 -22.57
C PHE A 181 6.43 49.23 -22.31
N ALA A 182 7.25 50.29 -22.15
CA ALA A 182 6.78 51.58 -21.64
C ALA A 182 5.63 52.25 -22.41
N ASN A 183 5.53 52.01 -23.72
CA ASN A 183 4.52 52.63 -24.58
C ASN A 183 3.28 51.76 -24.84
N LEU A 184 3.18 50.58 -24.22
CA LEU A 184 2.11 49.61 -24.45
C LEU A 184 0.98 49.74 -23.40
N SER A 185 0.41 50.93 -23.25
CA SER A 185 -0.57 51.22 -22.18
C SER A 185 -1.90 50.47 -22.32
N SER A 186 -2.24 50.02 -23.53
CA SER A 186 -3.48 49.28 -23.84
C SER A 186 -3.35 47.76 -23.68
N LEU A 187 -2.15 47.26 -23.33
CA LEU A 187 -1.88 45.83 -23.29
C LEU A 187 -2.56 45.21 -22.07
N VAL A 188 -3.36 44.18 -22.30
CA VAL A 188 -4.13 43.43 -21.31
C VAL A 188 -3.48 42.08 -20.99
N VAL A 189 -2.94 41.41 -22.02
CA VAL A 189 -2.35 40.07 -21.90
C VAL A 189 -0.92 40.05 -22.41
N LEU A 190 0.00 39.56 -21.58
CA LEU A 190 1.41 39.37 -21.93
C LEU A 190 1.88 37.97 -21.53
N HIS A 191 2.22 37.16 -22.53
CA HIS A 191 2.80 35.83 -22.31
C HIS A 191 4.30 35.82 -22.62
N LEU A 192 5.09 35.39 -21.65
CA LEU A 192 6.55 35.26 -21.69
C LEU A 192 7.01 33.88 -21.21
N ASN A 193 6.09 32.92 -21.12
CA ASN A 193 6.36 31.57 -20.65
C ASN A 193 7.26 30.75 -21.58
N ASN A 194 7.88 29.71 -21.04
CA ASN A 194 8.81 28.84 -21.78
C ASN A 194 9.95 29.62 -22.45
N ASN A 195 10.53 30.57 -21.73
CA ASN A 195 11.74 31.28 -22.14
C ASN A 195 12.91 30.88 -21.23
N ARG A 196 14.01 31.65 -21.26
CA ARG A 196 15.19 31.44 -20.40
C ARG A 196 15.48 32.68 -19.55
N VAL A 197 14.43 33.41 -19.16
CA VAL A 197 14.58 34.67 -18.45
C VAL A 197 15.20 34.39 -17.08
N ARG A 198 16.37 34.97 -16.84
CA ARG A 198 17.10 34.83 -15.56
C ARG A 198 16.87 36.01 -14.63
N SER A 199 16.80 37.21 -15.20
CA SER A 199 16.65 38.46 -14.44
C SER A 199 15.74 39.44 -15.18
N LEU A 200 15.04 40.26 -14.39
CA LEU A 200 14.16 41.34 -14.83
C LEU A 200 14.69 42.65 -14.24
N GLY A 201 14.65 43.73 -15.02
CA GLY A 201 14.84 45.07 -14.49
C GLY A 201 13.74 45.45 -13.49
N LYS A 202 14.04 46.34 -12.54
CA LYS A 202 13.09 46.75 -11.48
C LYS A 202 11.89 47.52 -12.03
N GLN A 203 12.02 48.11 -13.22
CA GLN A 203 11.02 48.90 -13.92
C GLN A 203 10.69 48.29 -15.29
N SER A 204 10.90 46.99 -15.48
CA SER A 204 10.68 46.33 -16.78
C SER A 204 9.25 46.43 -17.30
N PHE A 205 8.26 46.41 -16.40
CA PHE A 205 6.84 46.44 -16.73
C PHE A 205 6.19 47.83 -16.57
N ASP A 206 6.98 48.86 -16.25
CA ASP A 206 6.47 50.23 -16.17
C ASP A 206 5.91 50.65 -17.53
N GLY A 207 4.67 51.15 -17.54
CA GLY A 207 3.92 51.56 -18.74
C GLY A 207 2.72 50.66 -19.06
N LEU A 208 2.70 49.43 -18.54
CA LEU A 208 1.63 48.44 -18.73
C LEU A 208 0.43 48.69 -17.80
N GLN A 209 -0.27 49.81 -17.98
CA GLN A 209 -1.34 50.24 -17.07
C GLN A 209 -2.61 49.39 -17.16
N SER A 210 -2.89 48.76 -18.30
CA SER A 210 -4.10 47.95 -18.53
C SER A 210 -3.87 46.45 -18.37
N LEU A 211 -2.69 46.03 -17.92
CA LEU A 211 -2.33 44.61 -17.92
C LEU A 211 -3.11 43.86 -16.84
N GLU A 212 -3.79 42.81 -17.26
CA GLU A 212 -4.58 41.93 -16.40
C GLU A 212 -3.93 40.56 -16.24
N THR A 213 -3.27 40.03 -17.28
CA THR A 213 -2.65 38.70 -17.28
C THR A 213 -1.18 38.78 -17.64
N LEU A 214 -0.32 38.27 -16.74
CA LEU A 214 1.12 38.15 -16.95
C LEU A 214 1.56 36.71 -16.71
N ASP A 215 2.09 36.07 -17.75
CA ASP A 215 2.61 34.71 -17.69
C ASP A 215 4.15 34.69 -17.84
N LEU A 216 4.85 34.36 -16.75
CA LEU A 216 6.31 34.15 -16.65
C LEU A 216 6.65 32.68 -16.32
N ASN A 217 5.71 31.75 -16.50
CA ASN A 217 5.89 30.34 -16.17
C ASN A 217 7.02 29.69 -16.99
N TYR A 218 7.63 28.62 -16.48
CA TYR A 218 8.71 27.89 -17.16
C TYR A 218 9.85 28.79 -17.63
N ASN A 219 10.41 29.56 -16.70
CA ASN A 219 11.59 30.40 -16.93
C ASN A 219 12.71 29.99 -15.97
N SER A 220 13.74 30.82 -15.82
CA SER A 220 14.87 30.57 -14.92
C SER A 220 15.08 31.71 -13.92
N LEU A 221 13.98 32.32 -13.46
CA LEU A 221 14.02 33.43 -12.51
C LEU A 221 14.59 32.96 -11.17
N GLU A 222 15.64 33.62 -10.69
CA GLU A 222 16.28 33.31 -9.40
C GLU A 222 15.67 34.12 -8.24
N GLU A 223 15.11 35.29 -8.53
CA GLU A 223 14.55 36.22 -7.56
C GLU A 223 13.10 36.57 -7.90
N PHE A 224 12.33 36.95 -6.87
CA PHE A 224 10.96 37.42 -7.04
C PHE A 224 10.90 38.70 -7.90
N PRO A 225 10.00 38.78 -8.90
CA PRO A 225 9.96 39.90 -9.85
C PRO A 225 9.35 41.16 -9.24
N MET A 226 10.15 41.96 -8.51
CA MET A 226 9.68 43.22 -7.88
C MET A 226 9.06 44.24 -8.86
N ALA A 227 9.31 44.09 -10.16
CA ALA A 227 8.74 44.92 -11.22
C ALA A 227 7.21 44.81 -11.33
N ILE A 228 6.59 43.74 -10.81
CA ILE A 228 5.12 43.61 -10.86
C ILE A 228 4.40 44.69 -10.05
N LYS A 229 5.10 45.37 -9.13
CA LYS A 229 4.52 46.40 -8.27
C LYS A 229 3.84 47.55 -9.04
N SER A 230 4.23 47.82 -10.28
CA SER A 230 3.60 48.85 -11.11
C SER A 230 2.30 48.41 -11.80
N LEU A 231 1.94 47.13 -11.75
CA LEU A 231 0.80 46.54 -12.45
C LEU A 231 -0.48 46.53 -11.58
N SER A 232 -1.14 47.67 -11.45
CA SER A 232 -2.29 47.83 -10.54
C SER A 232 -3.56 47.06 -10.95
N ASN A 233 -3.72 46.75 -12.23
CA ASN A 233 -4.89 46.05 -12.78
C ASN A 233 -4.66 44.54 -12.96
N LEU A 234 -3.54 44.02 -12.47
CA LEU A 234 -3.18 42.62 -12.64
C LEU A 234 -4.16 41.71 -11.88
N LYS A 235 -4.75 40.76 -12.59
CA LYS A 235 -5.71 39.78 -12.08
C LYS A 235 -5.11 38.38 -12.00
N GLU A 236 -4.27 38.03 -12.98
CA GLU A 236 -3.66 36.70 -13.08
C GLU A 236 -2.15 36.83 -13.24
N LEU A 237 -1.41 36.15 -12.36
CA LEU A 237 0.05 36.15 -12.35
C LEU A 237 0.60 34.73 -12.28
N GLY A 238 1.31 34.33 -13.33
CA GLY A 238 2.05 33.07 -13.37
C GLY A 238 3.56 33.28 -13.30
N PHE A 239 4.22 32.60 -12.36
CA PHE A 239 5.68 32.43 -12.33
C PHE A 239 6.09 31.05 -11.79
N HIS A 240 5.25 30.04 -12.02
CA HIS A 240 5.52 28.66 -11.61
C HIS A 240 6.66 28.05 -12.44
N SER A 241 7.27 26.97 -11.94
CA SER A 241 8.40 26.28 -12.58
C SER A 241 9.56 27.23 -12.90
N ASN A 242 9.96 28.00 -11.89
CA ASN A 242 11.13 28.89 -11.88
C ASN A 242 12.09 28.47 -10.75
N ASN A 243 13.14 29.27 -10.48
CA ASN A 243 14.13 28.98 -9.45
C ASN A 243 14.07 29.99 -8.29
N ILE A 244 12.88 30.52 -8.00
CA ILE A 244 12.68 31.55 -6.97
C ILE A 244 12.76 30.90 -5.59
N LYS A 245 13.63 31.45 -4.73
CA LYS A 245 13.89 30.92 -3.40
C LYS A 245 13.04 31.55 -2.30
N SER A 246 12.56 32.77 -2.49
CA SER A 246 11.79 33.47 -1.46
C SER A 246 10.80 34.48 -2.05
N ILE A 247 9.69 34.68 -1.36
CA ILE A 247 8.74 35.76 -1.61
C ILE A 247 8.91 36.82 -0.52
N PRO A 248 9.26 38.08 -0.87
CA PRO A 248 9.53 39.13 0.12
C PRO A 248 8.26 39.63 0.82
N GLU A 249 8.45 40.38 1.89
CA GLU A 249 7.36 41.13 2.53
C GLU A 249 6.75 42.15 1.56
N HIS A 250 5.43 42.34 1.67
CA HIS A 250 4.67 43.25 0.80
C HIS A 250 4.84 43.00 -0.71
N ALA A 251 5.11 41.74 -1.11
CA ALA A 251 5.35 41.34 -2.49
C ALA A 251 4.26 41.81 -3.47
N PHE A 252 2.99 41.70 -3.09
CA PHE A 252 1.84 41.99 -3.96
C PHE A 252 1.10 43.28 -3.62
N ILE A 253 1.71 44.19 -2.84
CA ILE A 253 1.05 45.43 -2.39
C ILE A 253 0.61 46.35 -3.55
N GLY A 254 1.25 46.24 -4.72
CA GLY A 254 0.91 46.99 -5.91
C GLY A 254 -0.21 46.38 -6.75
N ASN A 255 -0.71 45.19 -6.38
CA ASN A 255 -1.56 44.34 -7.23
C ASN A 255 -2.85 43.91 -6.48
N PRO A 256 -3.72 44.85 -6.07
CA PRO A 256 -4.88 44.53 -5.22
C PRO A 256 -5.96 43.70 -5.91
N SER A 257 -5.99 43.69 -7.26
CA SER A 257 -7.01 43.01 -8.08
C SER A 257 -6.65 41.56 -8.41
N LEU A 258 -5.62 40.98 -7.78
CA LEU A 258 -5.20 39.61 -8.06
C LEU A 258 -6.27 38.60 -7.63
N LEU A 259 -6.67 37.76 -8.58
CA LEU A 259 -7.60 36.65 -8.43
C LEU A 259 -6.87 35.32 -8.20
N THR A 260 -5.81 35.10 -8.98
CA THR A 260 -5.05 33.84 -9.03
C THR A 260 -3.55 34.12 -9.16
N ILE A 261 -2.75 33.35 -8.42
CA ILE A 261 -1.29 33.42 -8.45
C ILE A 261 -0.75 31.99 -8.58
N TYR A 262 -0.01 31.70 -9.65
CA TYR A 262 0.60 30.41 -9.89
C TYR A 262 2.11 30.48 -9.66
N PHE A 263 2.60 29.84 -8.60
CA PHE A 263 4.02 29.84 -8.25
C PHE A 263 4.56 28.48 -7.79
N TYR A 264 3.80 27.40 -8.01
CA TYR A 264 4.25 26.02 -7.74
C TYR A 264 5.52 25.67 -8.53
N ASP A 265 6.17 24.56 -8.19
CA ASP A 265 7.46 24.14 -8.77
C ASP A 265 8.56 25.22 -8.69
N ASN A 266 8.51 26.08 -7.67
CA ASN A 266 9.63 26.91 -7.27
C ASN A 266 10.21 26.36 -5.96
N PRO A 267 11.54 26.38 -5.77
CA PRO A 267 12.17 25.96 -4.51
C PRO A 267 12.03 27.04 -3.43
N ILE A 268 10.80 27.45 -3.11
CA ILE A 268 10.54 28.54 -2.17
C ILE A 268 10.79 28.04 -0.74
N GLN A 269 11.79 28.63 -0.09
CA GLN A 269 12.16 28.31 1.28
C GLN A 269 11.47 29.25 2.28
N TYR A 270 11.29 30.52 1.90
CA TYR A 270 10.83 31.58 2.79
C TYR A 270 9.70 32.44 2.19
N PHE A 271 8.72 32.80 3.01
CA PHE A 271 7.67 33.77 2.72
C PHE A 271 7.68 34.89 3.75
N GLY A 272 7.61 36.14 3.30
CA GLY A 272 7.37 37.28 4.19
C GLY A 272 5.97 37.20 4.82
N ARG A 273 5.87 37.52 6.11
CA ARG A 273 4.58 37.44 6.86
C ARG A 273 3.47 38.29 6.25
N SER A 274 3.83 39.44 5.67
CA SER A 274 2.92 40.40 5.03
C SER A 274 2.81 40.24 3.51
N ALA A 275 3.37 39.17 2.93
CA ALA A 275 3.44 39.01 1.48
C ALA A 275 2.06 39.03 0.81
N PHE A 276 1.06 38.39 1.43
CA PHE A 276 -0.28 38.16 0.88
C PHE A 276 -1.38 39.01 1.56
N GLN A 277 -1.01 40.13 2.19
CA GLN A 277 -1.97 41.09 2.74
C GLN A 277 -2.67 41.90 1.64
N HIS A 278 -3.88 42.36 1.93
CA HIS A 278 -4.65 43.28 1.07
C HIS A 278 -4.92 42.77 -0.36
N LEU A 279 -5.23 41.47 -0.50
CA LEU A 279 -5.64 40.86 -1.76
C LEU A 279 -7.13 40.48 -1.69
N PRO A 280 -8.06 41.44 -1.75
CA PRO A 280 -9.48 41.21 -1.48
C PRO A 280 -10.17 40.27 -2.47
N GLU A 281 -9.64 40.09 -3.68
CA GLU A 281 -10.26 39.25 -4.72
C GLU A 281 -9.59 37.86 -4.86
N LEU A 282 -8.52 37.59 -4.11
CA LEU A 282 -7.78 36.34 -4.20
C LEU A 282 -8.64 35.16 -3.73
N ARG A 283 -8.79 34.14 -4.59
CA ARG A 283 -9.64 32.96 -4.30
C ARG A 283 -8.87 31.75 -3.84
N THR A 284 -7.69 31.52 -4.41
CA THR A 284 -6.88 30.33 -4.14
C THR A 284 -5.46 30.73 -3.78
N LEU A 285 -4.97 30.20 -2.66
CA LEU A 285 -3.58 30.34 -2.22
C LEU A 285 -3.02 28.97 -1.88
N SER A 286 -1.97 28.55 -2.60
CA SER A 286 -1.30 27.26 -2.42
C SER A 286 0.19 27.43 -2.19
N LEU A 287 0.64 27.18 -0.96
CA LEU A 287 2.02 27.30 -0.49
C LEU A 287 2.54 25.89 -0.18
N ASN A 288 3.27 25.27 -1.11
CA ASN A 288 3.79 23.91 -0.93
C ASN A 288 5.31 23.93 -0.73
N GLY A 289 5.82 23.18 0.25
CA GLY A 289 7.26 22.96 0.45
C GLY A 289 8.01 24.10 1.15
N ALA A 290 7.31 24.93 1.92
CA ALA A 290 7.86 26.10 2.61
C ALA A 290 8.63 25.72 3.90
N ALA A 291 9.71 24.95 3.77
CA ALA A 291 10.35 24.23 4.88
C ALA A 291 10.91 25.11 6.02
N GLU A 292 11.15 26.41 5.80
CA GLU A 292 11.66 27.32 6.83
C GLU A 292 10.56 28.15 7.51
N MET A 293 9.31 28.07 7.03
CA MET A 293 8.22 28.88 7.56
C MET A 293 7.71 28.31 8.89
N THR A 294 7.90 29.06 9.97
CA THR A 294 7.49 28.66 11.34
C THR A 294 6.14 29.22 11.78
N ASP A 295 5.73 30.36 11.22
CA ASP A 295 4.51 31.08 11.59
C ASP A 295 3.52 31.11 10.45
N PHE A 296 2.23 31.16 10.80
CA PHE A 296 1.15 31.33 9.83
C PHE A 296 1.18 32.73 9.19
N PRO A 297 0.98 32.87 7.86
CA PRO A 297 1.01 34.17 7.18
C PRO A 297 -0.15 35.09 7.59
N ASP A 298 0.07 36.40 7.59
CA ASP A 298 -1.00 37.36 7.86
C ASP A 298 -1.81 37.62 6.59
N LEU A 299 -3.08 37.20 6.61
CA LEU A 299 -4.02 37.32 5.50
C LEU A 299 -5.02 38.48 5.69
N SER A 300 -4.64 39.48 6.49
CA SER A 300 -5.45 40.67 6.70
C SER A 300 -5.78 41.37 5.37
N GLY A 301 -7.08 41.55 5.11
CA GLY A 301 -7.59 42.16 3.88
C GLY A 301 -7.90 41.18 2.74
N THR A 302 -7.56 39.89 2.90
CA THR A 302 -7.71 38.84 1.88
C THR A 302 -8.94 37.95 2.19
N ARG A 303 -10.14 38.54 2.15
CA ARG A 303 -11.39 37.92 2.69
C ARG A 303 -12.13 37.00 1.72
N SER A 304 -11.73 36.95 0.44
CA SER A 304 -12.42 36.17 -0.61
C SER A 304 -11.79 34.82 -0.87
N LEU A 305 -10.83 34.39 -0.03
CA LEU A 305 -10.20 33.07 -0.17
C LEU A 305 -11.23 31.96 0.02
N GLU A 306 -11.25 31.06 -0.96
CA GLU A 306 -12.06 29.84 -1.00
C GLU A 306 -11.20 28.60 -0.73
N SER A 307 -9.93 28.60 -1.17
CA SER A 307 -9.01 27.49 -0.96
C SER A 307 -7.68 27.98 -0.41
N LEU A 308 -7.28 27.46 0.74
CA LEU A 308 -5.99 27.71 1.37
C LEU A 308 -5.26 26.39 1.60
N THR A 309 -4.12 26.24 0.94
CA THR A 309 -3.23 25.09 1.08
C THR A 309 -1.87 25.57 1.53
N ILE A 310 -1.37 25.08 2.66
CA ILE A 310 -0.03 25.36 3.18
C ILE A 310 0.59 24.05 3.67
N THR A 311 1.44 23.44 2.86
CA THR A 311 2.00 22.11 3.14
C THR A 311 3.53 22.11 3.22
N GLY A 312 4.08 21.20 4.03
CA GLY A 312 5.53 21.02 4.13
C GLY A 312 6.24 22.21 4.78
N ALA A 313 5.59 22.87 5.73
CA ALA A 313 6.17 23.95 6.54
C ALA A 313 6.38 23.49 7.99
N ARG A 314 6.85 24.39 8.85
CA ARG A 314 7.11 24.14 10.28
C ARG A 314 6.13 24.90 11.16
N ILE A 315 4.89 25.07 10.70
CA ILE A 315 3.84 25.78 11.46
C ILE A 315 3.52 24.98 12.71
N THR A 316 3.56 25.65 13.87
CA THR A 316 3.29 25.04 15.18
C THR A 316 1.89 25.31 15.72
N SER A 317 1.29 26.45 15.35
CA SER A 317 -0.03 26.87 15.81
C SER A 317 -0.72 27.78 14.80
N LEU A 318 -2.06 27.82 14.88
CA LEU A 318 -2.91 28.65 14.03
C LEU A 318 -3.46 29.85 14.83
N PRO A 319 -3.67 31.02 14.19
CA PRO A 319 -4.27 32.17 14.85
C PRO A 319 -5.74 31.91 15.19
N ALA A 320 -6.18 32.33 16.39
CA ALA A 320 -7.57 32.15 16.83
C ALA A 320 -8.59 32.91 15.96
N ALA A 321 -8.17 34.01 15.33
CA ALA A 321 -9.01 34.83 14.44
C ALA A 321 -8.98 34.37 12.97
N LEU A 322 -8.48 33.17 12.66
CA LEU A 322 -8.39 32.66 11.29
C LEU A 322 -9.74 32.71 10.54
N CYS A 323 -10.80 32.24 11.19
CA CYS A 323 -12.14 32.24 10.61
C CYS A 323 -12.80 33.62 10.55
N GLU A 324 -12.37 34.57 11.37
CA GLU A 324 -12.80 35.97 11.24
C GLU A 324 -12.16 36.62 10.00
N GLN A 325 -10.94 36.23 9.65
CA GLN A 325 -10.23 36.70 8.47
C GLN A 325 -10.73 36.05 7.17
N LEU A 326 -11.09 34.75 7.22
CA LEU A 326 -11.40 33.92 6.04
C LEU A 326 -12.83 33.34 6.07
N PRO A 327 -13.89 34.16 5.99
CA PRO A 327 -15.27 33.70 6.12
C PRO A 327 -15.77 32.86 4.92
N ASN A 328 -15.11 32.96 3.77
CA ASN A 328 -15.52 32.27 2.53
C ASN A 328 -14.78 30.95 2.28
N LEU A 329 -13.94 30.52 3.23
CA LEU A 329 -13.07 29.37 3.04
C LEU A 329 -13.88 28.07 2.89
N GLN A 330 -13.56 27.30 1.87
CA GLN A 330 -14.17 26.01 1.53
C GLN A 330 -13.19 24.86 1.74
N ILE A 331 -11.92 25.06 1.39
CA ILE A 331 -10.87 24.04 1.50
C ILE A 331 -9.74 24.61 2.36
N LEU A 332 -9.39 23.89 3.43
CA LEU A 332 -8.24 24.17 4.26
C LEU A 332 -7.34 22.93 4.29
N ASP A 333 -6.14 23.06 3.73
CA ASP A 333 -5.12 22.01 3.77
C ASP A 333 -3.87 22.56 4.45
N LEU A 334 -3.54 22.00 5.60
CA LEU A 334 -2.37 22.32 6.41
C LEU A 334 -1.58 21.04 6.71
N SER A 335 -1.58 20.09 5.77
CA SER A 335 -0.87 18.82 5.92
C SER A 335 0.65 18.97 5.96
N TYR A 336 1.35 17.98 6.52
CA TYR A 336 2.81 17.99 6.67
C TYR A 336 3.36 19.24 7.37
N ASN A 337 2.75 19.61 8.50
CA ASN A 337 3.20 20.68 9.38
C ASN A 337 3.52 20.12 10.78
N LEU A 338 3.74 21.00 11.77
CA LEU A 338 4.05 20.63 13.16
C LEU A 338 2.98 21.15 14.13
N ILE A 339 1.73 21.23 13.66
CA ILE A 339 0.63 21.82 14.43
C ILE A 339 0.33 20.94 15.65
N GLN A 340 0.31 21.55 16.84
CA GLN A 340 0.06 20.84 18.10
C GLN A 340 -1.37 21.01 18.63
N THR A 341 -1.93 22.20 18.45
CA THR A 341 -3.26 22.56 18.95
C THR A 341 -4.06 23.28 17.87
N LEU A 342 -5.37 23.03 17.85
CA LEU A 342 -6.30 23.64 16.90
C LEU A 342 -7.16 24.72 17.57
N PRO A 343 -7.36 25.88 16.93
CA PRO A 343 -8.32 26.88 17.40
C PRO A 343 -9.77 26.43 17.11
N SER A 344 -10.75 27.21 17.56
CA SER A 344 -12.14 27.02 17.11
C SER A 344 -12.30 27.51 15.67
N PHE A 345 -12.87 26.66 14.81
CA PHE A 345 -13.20 27.01 13.42
C PHE A 345 -14.58 27.66 13.28
N ARG A 346 -15.15 28.16 14.37
CA ARG A 346 -16.45 28.85 14.34
C ARG A 346 -16.37 30.09 13.46
N GLY A 347 -17.34 30.25 12.56
CA GLY A 347 -17.41 31.36 11.59
C GLY A 347 -16.92 30.99 10.18
N CYS A 348 -16.23 29.86 10.02
CA CYS A 348 -15.91 29.28 8.73
C CYS A 348 -17.06 28.38 8.21
N ASP A 349 -18.27 28.91 8.04
CA ASP A 349 -19.46 28.06 7.82
C ASP A 349 -19.50 27.34 6.45
N LYS A 350 -18.72 27.85 5.48
CA LYS A 350 -18.62 27.32 4.12
C LYS A 350 -17.57 26.21 3.95
N LEU A 351 -16.86 25.86 5.01
CA LEU A 351 -15.75 24.91 4.97
C LEU A 351 -16.27 23.49 4.67
N GLN A 352 -15.75 22.88 3.60
CA GLN A 352 -16.16 21.58 3.06
C GLN A 352 -15.11 20.49 3.27
N LYS A 353 -13.82 20.85 3.19
CA LYS A 353 -12.70 19.93 3.38
C LYS A 353 -11.67 20.53 4.33
N ILE A 354 -11.31 19.78 5.37
CA ILE A 354 -10.17 20.06 6.23
C ILE A 354 -9.18 18.90 6.11
N ASP A 355 -7.94 19.26 5.84
CA ASP A 355 -6.83 18.33 5.70
C ASP A 355 -5.69 18.75 6.64
N LEU A 356 -5.43 17.93 7.66
CA LEU A 356 -4.46 18.17 8.72
C LEU A 356 -3.58 16.92 8.95
N HIS A 357 -3.46 16.05 7.94
CA HIS A 357 -2.66 14.84 8.08
C HIS A 357 -1.16 15.14 8.24
N HIS A 358 -0.42 14.24 8.88
CA HIS A 358 1.00 14.44 9.22
C HIS A 358 1.26 15.75 9.99
N ASN A 359 0.59 15.90 11.13
CA ASN A 359 0.84 16.96 12.11
C ASN A 359 1.17 16.35 13.49
N SER A 360 1.24 17.16 14.54
CA SER A 360 1.54 16.71 15.91
C SER A 360 0.39 17.01 16.87
N ILE A 361 -0.85 16.85 16.40
CA ILE A 361 -2.05 17.19 17.19
C ILE A 361 -2.27 16.13 18.26
N HIS A 362 -2.40 16.55 19.52
CA HIS A 362 -2.52 15.65 20.68
C HIS A 362 -3.95 15.44 21.18
N GLU A 363 -4.78 16.49 21.11
CA GLU A 363 -6.15 16.49 21.62
C GLU A 363 -7.11 17.22 20.68
N LEU A 364 -8.36 16.78 20.67
CA LEU A 364 -9.48 17.48 20.02
C LEU A 364 -10.49 17.93 21.07
N GLN A 365 -10.76 19.24 21.08
CA GLN A 365 -11.72 19.89 21.97
C GLN A 365 -13.11 19.93 21.33
N ALA A 366 -14.17 19.90 22.14
CA ALA A 366 -15.55 19.91 21.65
C ALA A 366 -15.90 21.16 20.81
N ALA A 367 -15.25 22.29 21.09
CA ALA A 367 -15.49 23.56 20.40
C ALA A 367 -14.71 23.72 19.08
N THR A 368 -13.78 22.82 18.75
CA THR A 368 -12.90 22.96 17.58
C THR A 368 -13.69 22.98 16.27
N PHE A 369 -14.58 22.01 16.06
CA PHE A 369 -15.36 21.86 14.81
C PHE A 369 -16.83 22.26 14.95
N GLN A 370 -17.19 22.96 16.02
CA GLN A 370 -18.58 23.31 16.29
C GLN A 370 -19.11 24.34 15.27
N GLY A 371 -20.24 24.02 14.63
CA GLY A 371 -20.94 24.91 13.71
C GLY A 371 -20.55 24.77 12.23
N LEU A 372 -19.65 23.83 11.89
CA LEU A 372 -19.25 23.57 10.50
C LEU A 372 -20.32 22.75 9.76
N THR A 373 -21.38 23.43 9.33
CA THR A 373 -22.55 22.80 8.69
C THR A 373 -22.27 22.21 7.30
N SER A 374 -21.24 22.70 6.60
CA SER A 374 -20.91 22.30 5.23
C SER A 374 -19.79 21.26 5.13
N LEU A 375 -19.19 20.84 6.25
CA LEU A 375 -18.00 20.00 6.24
C LEU A 375 -18.33 18.56 5.82
N ARG A 376 -17.68 18.10 4.74
CA ARG A 376 -17.88 16.78 4.14
C ARG A 376 -16.72 15.83 4.39
N SER A 377 -15.50 16.35 4.44
CA SER A 377 -14.26 15.56 4.57
C SER A 377 -13.35 16.16 5.63
N LEU A 378 -12.94 15.32 6.58
CA LEU A 378 -11.99 15.66 7.63
C LEU A 378 -10.88 14.61 7.66
N ASP A 379 -9.65 15.05 7.41
CA ASP A 379 -8.45 14.22 7.48
C ASP A 379 -7.55 14.67 8.64
N LEU A 380 -7.34 13.76 9.58
CA LEU A 380 -6.51 13.90 10.77
C LEU A 380 -5.51 12.72 10.88
N ALA A 381 -5.21 12.06 9.77
CA ALA A 381 -4.30 10.92 9.76
C ALA A 381 -2.87 11.31 10.19
N TRP A 382 -2.11 10.35 10.73
CA TRP A 382 -0.72 10.53 11.15
C TRP A 382 -0.52 11.71 12.11
N ASN A 383 -1.37 11.77 13.14
CA ASN A 383 -1.24 12.69 14.26
C ASN A 383 -0.94 11.89 15.55
N GLN A 384 -0.94 12.56 16.70
CA GLN A 384 -0.68 11.96 18.01
C GLN A 384 -1.92 12.05 18.89
N LEU A 385 -3.11 11.88 18.28
CA LEU A 385 -4.39 12.04 18.97
C LEU A 385 -4.61 10.91 19.97
N GLY A 386 -4.51 11.22 21.26
CA GLY A 386 -4.77 10.28 22.35
C GLY A 386 -6.18 10.40 22.94
N SER A 387 -6.73 11.62 22.97
CA SER A 387 -8.04 11.93 23.55
C SER A 387 -8.88 12.79 22.62
N VAL A 388 -10.12 12.39 22.40
CA VAL A 388 -11.13 13.13 21.63
C VAL A 388 -12.34 13.33 22.52
N GLU A 389 -12.75 14.59 22.75
CA GLU A 389 -13.93 14.85 23.59
C GLU A 389 -15.22 14.33 22.92
N PRO A 390 -16.21 13.81 23.68
CA PRO A 390 -17.39 13.14 23.13
C PRO A 390 -18.22 13.95 22.13
N LEU A 391 -18.27 15.27 22.30
CA LEU A 391 -19.08 16.18 21.47
C LEU A 391 -18.31 16.82 20.32
N SER A 392 -17.05 16.45 20.09
CA SER A 392 -16.18 17.07 19.07
C SER A 392 -16.72 16.97 17.64
N PHE A 393 -17.48 15.91 17.33
CA PHE A 393 -18.08 15.70 16.00
C PHE A 393 -19.58 16.01 15.94
N SER A 394 -20.21 16.39 17.05
CA SER A 394 -21.65 16.65 17.12
C SER A 394 -22.11 17.80 16.20
N GLY A 395 -21.23 18.76 15.94
CA GLY A 395 -21.48 19.92 15.09
C GLY A 395 -21.36 19.69 13.59
N LEU A 396 -21.20 18.43 13.13
CA LEU A 396 -20.85 18.07 11.75
C LEU A 396 -21.94 17.23 11.05
N PRO A 397 -23.09 17.82 10.69
CA PRO A 397 -24.25 17.05 10.21
C PRO A 397 -24.08 16.40 8.83
N VAL A 398 -23.19 16.92 7.98
CA VAL A 398 -22.98 16.46 6.59
C VAL A 398 -21.64 15.75 6.41
N LEU A 399 -20.97 15.38 7.50
CA LEU A 399 -19.67 14.71 7.40
C LEU A 399 -19.82 13.34 6.74
N THR A 400 -19.06 13.12 5.66
CA THR A 400 -19.11 11.90 4.85
C THR A 400 -17.83 11.09 4.93
N LYS A 401 -16.67 11.73 5.07
CA LYS A 401 -15.34 11.11 5.10
C LYS A 401 -14.59 11.56 6.35
N LEU A 402 -14.12 10.60 7.13
CA LEU A 402 -13.29 10.81 8.31
C LEU A 402 -12.08 9.90 8.26
N ASP A 403 -10.89 10.49 8.27
CA ASP A 403 -9.62 9.77 8.35
C ASP A 403 -8.91 10.11 9.66
N LEU A 404 -8.68 9.09 10.48
CA LEU A 404 -7.94 9.14 11.76
C LEU A 404 -6.85 8.07 11.77
N THR A 405 -6.36 7.66 10.60
CA THR A 405 -5.31 6.63 10.45
C THR A 405 -4.06 7.01 11.25
N SER A 406 -3.37 6.02 11.83
CA SER A 406 -2.10 6.17 12.55
C SER A 406 -2.15 7.29 13.61
N ASN A 407 -3.05 7.14 14.57
CA ASN A 407 -3.13 7.97 15.78
C ASN A 407 -2.97 7.09 17.03
N GLU A 408 -3.14 7.68 18.21
CA GLU A 408 -3.02 7.00 19.51
C GLU A 408 -4.40 6.80 20.18
N LEU A 409 -5.46 6.65 19.36
CA LEU A 409 -6.83 6.60 19.87
C LEU A 409 -7.10 5.29 20.62
N THR A 410 -7.80 5.42 21.75
CA THR A 410 -8.30 4.28 22.55
C THR A 410 -9.80 4.08 22.43
N THR A 411 -10.55 5.16 22.23
CA THR A 411 -12.00 5.17 22.03
C THR A 411 -12.35 6.13 20.90
N LEU A 412 -13.51 5.91 20.26
CA LEU A 412 -14.04 6.78 19.21
C LEU A 412 -15.42 7.30 19.64
N PRO A 413 -15.62 8.63 19.74
CA PRO A 413 -16.95 9.18 20.00
C PRO A 413 -17.85 9.01 18.78
N VAL A 414 -18.98 8.35 18.97
CA VAL A 414 -19.93 8.00 17.90
C VAL A 414 -20.98 9.10 17.64
N GLU A 415 -21.17 10.01 18.59
CA GLU A 415 -22.16 11.08 18.49
C GLU A 415 -21.82 12.04 17.32
N GLY A 416 -22.78 12.20 16.40
CA GLY A 416 -22.61 13.05 15.21
C GLY A 416 -22.01 12.35 13.99
N LEU A 417 -21.56 11.09 14.10
CA LEU A 417 -20.92 10.36 12.99
C LEU A 417 -21.87 9.47 12.16
N HIS A 418 -23.19 9.56 12.37
CA HIS A 418 -24.20 8.74 11.69
C HIS A 418 -24.25 8.93 10.16
N GLY A 419 -23.74 10.06 9.66
CA GLY A 419 -23.71 10.40 8.23
C GLY A 419 -22.54 9.81 7.43
N LEU A 420 -21.56 9.19 8.09
CA LEU A 420 -20.31 8.78 7.47
C LEU A 420 -20.51 7.69 6.39
N THR A 421 -19.75 7.85 5.31
CA THR A 421 -19.62 6.88 4.20
C THR A 421 -18.23 6.23 4.18
N HIS A 422 -17.21 6.97 4.60
CA HIS A 422 -15.82 6.51 4.67
C HIS A 422 -15.28 6.79 6.07
N LEU A 423 -14.74 5.76 6.73
CA LEU A 423 -14.13 5.86 8.05
C LEU A 423 -12.81 5.10 8.09
N LYS A 424 -11.71 5.78 8.35
CA LYS A 424 -10.39 5.15 8.46
C LYS A 424 -9.80 5.33 9.84
N LEU A 425 -9.45 4.22 10.47
CA LEU A 425 -8.95 4.08 11.84
C LEU A 425 -7.73 3.16 11.91
N SER A 426 -7.17 2.74 10.76
CA SER A 426 -6.00 1.85 10.71
C SER A 426 -4.83 2.45 11.49
N GLY A 427 -3.98 1.63 12.12
CA GLY A 427 -2.84 2.10 12.93
C GLY A 427 -3.16 2.58 14.36
N ASN A 428 -4.43 2.62 14.79
CA ASN A 428 -4.81 2.91 16.18
C ASN A 428 -4.83 1.63 17.04
N GLU A 429 -3.66 1.22 17.56
CA GLU A 429 -3.52 -0.03 18.34
C GLU A 429 -4.27 -0.02 19.70
N GLY A 430 -4.55 1.17 20.24
CA GLY A 430 -5.34 1.31 21.46
C GLY A 430 -6.84 1.03 21.27
N LEU A 431 -7.33 1.12 20.03
CA LEU A 431 -8.75 1.06 19.70
C LEU A 431 -9.20 -0.40 19.51
N GLN A 432 -9.50 -1.05 20.63
CA GLN A 432 -9.90 -2.47 20.66
C GLN A 432 -11.42 -2.67 20.76
N GLU A 433 -12.18 -1.60 20.99
CA GLU A 433 -13.64 -1.65 21.11
C GLU A 433 -14.30 -1.97 19.77
N LEU A 434 -15.44 -2.68 19.83
CA LEU A 434 -16.20 -3.07 18.65
C LEU A 434 -17.20 -1.96 18.30
N LEU A 435 -17.14 -1.46 17.06
CA LEU A 435 -18.09 -0.49 16.55
C LEU A 435 -19.36 -1.22 16.05
N MET A 436 -20.53 -0.69 16.43
CA MET A 436 -21.82 -1.26 16.07
C MET A 436 -22.37 -0.66 14.77
N LEU A 437 -23.04 -1.49 13.95
CA LEU A 437 -23.66 -1.08 12.68
C LEU A 437 -24.74 0.00 12.88
N GLU A 438 -25.45 -0.04 14.00
CA GLU A 438 -26.52 0.92 14.35
C GLU A 438 -26.02 2.37 14.39
N ASN A 439 -24.76 2.57 14.81
CA ASN A 439 -24.17 3.90 14.89
C ASN A 439 -23.78 4.45 13.51
N PHE A 440 -23.61 3.58 12.50
CA PHE A 440 -23.05 3.95 11.20
C PHE A 440 -23.81 3.31 10.01
N PRO A 441 -25.06 3.71 9.76
CA PRO A 441 -25.92 3.06 8.76
C PRO A 441 -25.52 3.35 7.30
N LYS A 442 -24.74 4.40 7.04
CA LYS A 442 -24.37 4.85 5.68
C LYS A 442 -22.94 4.49 5.27
N LEU A 443 -22.21 3.76 6.11
CA LEU A 443 -20.83 3.37 5.81
C LEU A 443 -20.75 2.48 4.56
N ARG A 444 -19.78 2.79 3.70
CA ARG A 444 -19.45 2.00 2.50
C ARG A 444 -18.03 1.47 2.57
N VAL A 445 -17.10 2.29 3.05
CA VAL A 445 -15.68 1.94 3.16
C VAL A 445 -15.22 2.17 4.58
N MET A 446 -14.56 1.18 5.16
CA MET A 446 -13.96 1.30 6.49
C MET A 446 -12.58 0.65 6.54
N GLU A 447 -11.62 1.35 7.13
CA GLU A 447 -10.31 0.80 7.46
C GLU A 447 -10.21 0.73 8.98
N MET A 448 -10.01 -0.45 9.52
CA MET A 448 -9.94 -0.71 10.95
C MET A 448 -8.52 -1.09 11.35
N PRO A 449 -8.11 -0.82 12.60
CA PRO A 449 -6.81 -1.31 13.10
C PRO A 449 -6.79 -2.84 13.09
N TYR A 450 -7.95 -3.48 13.25
CA TYR A 450 -8.03 -4.92 13.32
C TYR A 450 -9.19 -5.55 12.54
N ALA A 451 -8.98 -6.78 12.07
CA ALA A 451 -9.95 -7.45 11.19
C ALA A 451 -11.23 -7.89 11.91
N PHE A 452 -11.19 -8.15 13.21
CA PHE A 452 -12.36 -8.58 13.96
C PHE A 452 -13.40 -7.45 14.12
N GLN A 453 -13.00 -6.18 14.02
CA GLN A 453 -13.95 -5.06 14.00
C GLN A 453 -14.77 -5.04 12.70
N CYS A 454 -14.22 -5.55 11.60
CA CYS A 454 -14.95 -5.73 10.35
C CYS A 454 -16.07 -6.79 10.42
N CYS A 455 -16.02 -7.71 11.38
CA CYS A 455 -17.00 -8.78 11.52
C CYS A 455 -18.43 -8.29 11.75
N ALA A 456 -18.60 -7.10 12.33
CA ALA A 456 -19.92 -6.50 12.53
C ALA A 456 -20.55 -5.97 11.23
N PHE A 457 -19.74 -5.71 10.20
CA PHE A 457 -20.15 -5.02 8.96
C PHE A 457 -20.12 -5.92 7.73
N VAL A 458 -19.31 -6.98 7.75
CA VAL A 458 -19.21 -7.96 6.67
C VAL A 458 -20.04 -9.20 7.04
N SER A 459 -21.15 -9.45 6.34
CA SER A 459 -21.89 -10.72 6.48
C SER A 459 -20.98 -11.89 6.09
N CYS A 460 -20.57 -12.70 7.08
CA CYS A 460 -19.66 -13.84 6.87
C CYS A 460 -20.23 -15.01 6.03
N ASP A 461 -21.45 -14.90 5.50
CA ASP A 461 -22.15 -15.98 4.79
C ASP A 461 -22.18 -15.84 3.26
N LYS A 462 -21.18 -15.20 2.66
CA LYS A 462 -20.97 -15.31 1.21
C LYS A 462 -19.59 -15.87 0.90
N VAL A 463 -19.61 -17.15 0.51
CA VAL A 463 -18.58 -17.88 -0.21
C VAL A 463 -17.89 -16.93 -1.22
N PRO A 464 -16.55 -16.88 -1.31
CA PRO A 464 -15.88 -16.06 -2.30
C PRO A 464 -16.22 -16.60 -3.69
N ILE A 465 -16.82 -15.75 -4.52
CA ILE A 465 -16.88 -15.98 -5.97
C ILE A 465 -15.42 -15.91 -6.46
N PRO A 466 -14.85 -16.99 -7.02
CA PRO A 466 -13.49 -16.94 -7.54
C PRO A 466 -13.46 -16.08 -8.80
N TRP A 467 -12.66 -15.02 -8.75
CA TRP A 467 -12.17 -14.36 -9.96
C TRP A 467 -11.11 -15.26 -10.58
N ASP A 468 -11.43 -15.82 -11.74
CA ASP A 468 -10.54 -15.99 -12.91
C ASP A 468 -11.00 -17.19 -13.75
N ARG A 469 -11.61 -16.89 -14.90
CA ARG A 469 -11.36 -17.60 -16.15
C ARG A 469 -11.93 -16.82 -17.32
N GLU A 470 -11.05 -16.10 -18.00
CA GLU A 470 -11.24 -15.77 -19.40
C GLU A 470 -11.22 -17.03 -20.27
N GLU A 471 -11.93 -16.88 -21.38
CA GLU A 471 -11.93 -17.64 -22.64
C GLU A 471 -12.94 -18.77 -22.89
N ASN A 472 -13.66 -18.51 -24.00
CA ASN A 472 -14.33 -19.40 -24.94
C ASN A 472 -15.82 -19.75 -24.73
N SER A 473 -16.63 -18.84 -25.27
CA SER A 473 -17.56 -19.11 -26.39
C SER A 473 -18.37 -20.42 -26.35
N SER A 474 -19.69 -20.29 -26.21
CA SER A 474 -20.65 -20.40 -27.32
C SER A 474 -22.05 -20.70 -26.78
N ASN A 475 -23.04 -19.93 -27.29
CA ASN A 475 -24.45 -20.25 -27.57
C ASN A 475 -25.23 -21.03 -26.49
N ASP A 476 -26.43 -20.66 -26.04
CA ASP A 476 -27.59 -20.23 -26.83
C ASP A 476 -28.79 -20.06 -25.87
N PHE A 477 -29.84 -19.38 -26.35
CA PHE A 477 -31.22 -19.27 -25.84
C PHE A 477 -31.47 -18.53 -24.50
N GLY A 478 -32.33 -17.51 -24.41
CA GLY A 478 -33.31 -17.04 -25.38
C GLY A 478 -33.88 -15.67 -25.00
N ARG A 479 -34.22 -14.93 -26.05
CA ARG A 479 -34.69 -13.54 -26.10
C ARG A 479 -36.18 -13.55 -26.42
N LYS A 480 -36.98 -12.77 -25.68
CA LYS A 480 -38.26 -12.14 -26.06
C LYS A 480 -38.50 -11.05 -25.02
N ASP A 481 -38.99 -9.85 -25.29
CA ASP A 481 -39.31 -9.03 -26.45
C ASP A 481 -39.72 -7.70 -25.79
N VAL A 482 -39.25 -6.54 -26.23
CA VAL A 482 -40.08 -5.31 -26.39
C VAL A 482 -39.30 -4.35 -27.29
N MET A 483 -39.98 -3.91 -28.35
CA MET A 483 -39.55 -2.99 -29.39
C MET A 483 -39.34 -1.56 -28.89
N VAL A 484 -38.37 -0.90 -29.52
CA VAL A 484 -38.16 0.55 -29.57
C VAL A 484 -39.25 1.21 -30.42
N SER A 485 -39.77 2.34 -29.94
CA SER A 485 -40.41 3.37 -30.75
C SER A 485 -39.62 4.66 -30.59
N ASN A 486 -39.12 5.18 -31.70
CA ASN A 486 -38.47 6.48 -31.83
C ASN A 486 -39.41 7.64 -31.47
N GLN A 487 -38.89 8.65 -30.78
CA GLN A 487 -39.17 10.05 -31.09
C GLN A 487 -38.14 10.98 -30.44
N ASP A 488 -37.77 11.99 -31.20
CA ASP A 488 -36.70 12.97 -31.02
C ASP A 488 -36.82 13.78 -29.72
N HIS A 489 -35.69 14.05 -29.06
CA HIS A 489 -35.43 15.32 -28.37
C HIS A 489 -33.93 15.49 -28.05
N ASP A 490 -33.36 16.52 -28.66
CA ASP A 490 -32.39 17.49 -28.15
C ASP A 490 -31.13 16.99 -27.41
N LEU A 491 -30.03 17.13 -28.13
CA LEU A 491 -28.64 16.91 -27.72
C LEU A 491 -28.17 18.03 -26.78
N GLU A 492 -28.69 18.06 -25.55
CA GLU A 492 -28.22 18.99 -24.50
C GLU A 492 -28.11 18.36 -23.11
N ASP A 493 -27.98 17.02 -23.05
CA ASP A 493 -27.82 16.24 -21.79
C ASP A 493 -26.50 15.45 -21.70
N PHE A 494 -25.53 15.67 -22.59
CA PHE A 494 -24.29 14.85 -22.63
C PHE A 494 -23.14 15.35 -21.74
N LEU A 495 -23.38 16.24 -20.77
CA LEU A 495 -22.32 16.81 -19.93
C LEU A 495 -22.65 16.99 -18.44
N LEU A 496 -23.62 16.28 -17.86
CA LEU A 496 -23.83 16.23 -16.41
C LEU A 496 -24.44 14.89 -15.96
N ASP A 497 -23.65 13.82 -15.94
CA ASP A 497 -23.81 12.77 -14.91
C ASP A 497 -22.64 11.76 -14.96
N PHE A 498 -21.60 12.04 -14.17
CA PHE A 498 -20.60 11.04 -13.74
C PHE A 498 -20.67 10.80 -12.23
N ASP A 499 -21.78 11.17 -11.57
CA ASP A 499 -21.95 11.04 -10.11
C ASP A 499 -23.05 10.05 -9.67
N ASP A 500 -23.67 9.30 -10.58
CA ASP A 500 -24.56 8.18 -10.21
C ASP A 500 -23.82 6.83 -10.27
N GLU A 501 -23.01 6.60 -9.25
CA GLU A 501 -22.52 5.26 -8.89
C GLU A 501 -23.70 4.29 -8.68
N PRO A 502 -23.62 3.05 -9.18
CA PRO A 502 -24.74 2.11 -9.19
C PRO A 502 -25.11 1.69 -7.76
N LYS A 503 -26.30 2.09 -7.32
CA LYS A 503 -26.97 1.59 -6.12
C LYS A 503 -27.34 0.12 -6.30
N SER A 504 -26.38 -0.80 -6.22
CA SER A 504 -26.71 -2.23 -6.20
C SER A 504 -25.69 -3.17 -5.58
N HIS A 505 -24.96 -2.82 -4.52
CA HIS A 505 -24.41 -3.83 -3.59
C HIS A 505 -24.30 -3.29 -2.16
N HIS A 506 -25.12 -3.80 -1.24
CA HIS A 506 -25.10 -3.50 0.21
C HIS A 506 -23.87 -4.05 0.96
N SER A 507 -22.74 -4.30 0.29
CA SER A 507 -21.53 -4.83 0.93
C SER A 507 -20.61 -3.69 1.36
N VAL A 508 -20.44 -3.50 2.67
CA VAL A 508 -19.43 -2.59 3.22
C VAL A 508 -18.04 -3.18 2.95
N GLN A 509 -17.17 -2.41 2.30
CA GLN A 509 -15.77 -2.78 2.12
C GLN A 509 -15.01 -2.47 3.41
N CYS A 510 -14.53 -3.51 4.09
CA CYS A 510 -13.73 -3.37 5.30
C CYS A 510 -12.33 -3.96 5.12
N SER A 511 -11.30 -3.19 5.48
CA SER A 511 -9.92 -3.65 5.54
C SER A 511 -9.36 -3.47 6.96
N PRO A 512 -8.55 -4.43 7.47
CA PRO A 512 -8.27 -5.75 6.90
C PRO A 512 -9.51 -6.67 6.99
N ALA A 513 -9.82 -7.39 5.91
CA ALA A 513 -10.99 -8.25 5.86
C ALA A 513 -10.88 -9.45 6.83
N PRO A 514 -11.99 -9.88 7.47
CA PRO A 514 -11.99 -11.10 8.26
C PRO A 514 -11.71 -12.29 7.34
N GLY A 515 -10.98 -13.27 7.86
CA GLY A 515 -10.49 -14.39 7.08
C GLY A 515 -10.43 -15.66 7.92
N PRO A 516 -9.99 -16.78 7.33
CA PRO A 516 -9.95 -18.05 8.05
C PRO A 516 -9.07 -17.99 9.30
N PHE A 517 -7.94 -17.27 9.26
CA PHE A 517 -7.03 -17.09 10.40
C PHE A 517 -7.37 -15.87 11.28
N ARG A 518 -8.49 -15.20 11.02
CA ARG A 518 -9.07 -14.11 11.81
C ARG A 518 -10.60 -14.27 11.84
N PRO A 519 -11.11 -15.32 12.51
CA PRO A 519 -12.52 -15.66 12.47
C PRO A 519 -13.37 -14.71 13.33
N CYS A 520 -14.66 -14.60 13.00
CA CYS A 520 -15.60 -13.75 13.73
C CYS A 520 -16.29 -14.45 14.91
N LEU A 521 -16.76 -15.69 14.68
CA LEU A 521 -17.61 -16.41 15.64
C LEU A 521 -16.82 -17.37 16.54
N HIS A 522 -15.99 -18.22 15.91
CA HIS A 522 -15.35 -19.34 16.57
C HIS A 522 -13.89 -19.44 16.16
N LEU A 523 -12.99 -19.65 17.13
CA LEU A 523 -11.56 -19.88 16.85
C LEU A 523 -11.38 -21.20 16.08
N PHE A 524 -12.11 -22.25 16.50
CA PHE A 524 -12.19 -23.52 15.78
C PHE A 524 -13.55 -23.65 15.06
N GLY A 525 -13.53 -23.67 13.73
CA GLY A 525 -14.75 -23.75 12.92
C GLY A 525 -15.47 -25.12 12.96
N SER A 526 -14.80 -26.18 13.42
CA SER A 526 -15.30 -27.55 13.37
C SER A 526 -15.23 -28.25 14.73
N TRP A 527 -16.31 -28.96 15.08
CA TRP A 527 -16.37 -29.83 16.26
C TRP A 527 -15.33 -30.96 16.22
N LEU A 528 -14.94 -31.42 15.04
CA LEU A 528 -13.87 -32.43 14.88
C LEU A 528 -12.51 -31.86 15.33
N ILE A 529 -12.20 -30.62 14.95
CA ILE A 529 -10.95 -29.96 15.36
C ILE A 529 -10.97 -29.73 16.87
N ARG A 530 -12.08 -29.22 17.43
CA ARG A 530 -12.25 -29.02 18.88
C ARG A 530 -11.99 -30.30 19.67
N GLY A 531 -12.69 -31.38 19.33
CA GLY A 531 -12.52 -32.68 19.98
C GLY A 531 -11.10 -33.22 19.84
N GLY A 532 -10.51 -33.07 18.63
CA GLY A 532 -9.13 -33.47 18.36
C GLY A 532 -8.10 -32.72 19.20
N VAL A 533 -8.18 -31.39 19.28
CA VAL A 533 -7.24 -30.55 20.05
C VAL A 533 -7.35 -30.86 21.55
N TRP A 534 -8.55 -31.00 22.10
CA TRP A 534 -8.74 -31.41 23.50
C TRP A 534 -8.18 -32.80 23.79
N LEU A 535 -8.43 -33.77 22.90
CA LEU A 535 -7.90 -35.11 23.03
C LEU A 535 -6.36 -35.11 23.00
N ILE A 536 -5.76 -34.42 22.04
CA ILE A 536 -4.30 -34.30 21.92
C ILE A 536 -3.70 -33.61 23.15
N ALA A 537 -4.31 -32.52 23.62
CA ALA A 537 -3.85 -31.79 24.80
C ALA A 537 -3.86 -32.68 26.06
N LEU A 538 -4.98 -33.36 26.36
CA LEU A 538 -5.09 -34.24 27.52
C LEU A 538 -4.14 -35.43 27.43
N LEU A 539 -4.10 -36.07 26.26
CA LEU A 539 -3.35 -37.28 26.07
C LEU A 539 -1.83 -37.02 26.06
N SER A 540 -1.38 -35.94 25.42
CA SER A 540 0.03 -35.52 25.46
C SER A 540 0.48 -35.13 26.86
N LEU A 541 -0.31 -34.37 27.63
CA LEU A 541 0.05 -34.00 29.00
C LEU A 541 0.12 -35.25 29.90
N PHE A 542 -0.86 -36.15 29.82
CA PHE A 542 -0.90 -37.35 30.63
C PHE A 542 0.22 -38.34 30.30
N SER A 543 0.39 -38.70 29.02
CA SER A 543 1.37 -39.72 28.61
C SER A 543 2.81 -39.24 28.85
N ASN A 544 3.11 -37.97 28.56
CA ASN A 544 4.44 -37.42 28.79
C ASN A 544 4.73 -37.22 30.28
N ALA A 545 3.74 -36.81 31.09
CA ALA A 545 3.92 -36.72 32.55
C ALA A 545 4.21 -38.10 33.17
N LEU A 546 3.48 -39.13 32.76
CA LEU A 546 3.70 -40.49 33.23
C LEU A 546 5.09 -41.01 32.84
N LEU A 547 5.53 -40.72 31.61
CA LEU A 547 6.86 -41.08 31.13
C LEU A 547 7.97 -40.35 31.90
N MET A 548 7.80 -39.05 32.15
CA MET A 548 8.72 -38.24 32.96
C MET A 548 8.86 -38.80 34.38
N VAL A 549 7.74 -39.10 35.04
CA VAL A 549 7.71 -39.69 36.38
C VAL A 549 8.43 -41.04 36.38
N SER A 550 8.12 -41.91 35.42
CA SER A 550 8.77 -43.23 35.31
C SER A 550 10.28 -43.13 35.12
N ILE A 551 10.77 -42.17 34.36
CA ILE A 551 12.21 -42.06 34.05
C ILE A 551 12.96 -41.37 35.20
N PHE A 552 12.49 -40.21 35.66
CA PHE A 552 13.23 -39.39 36.62
C PHE A 552 13.02 -39.74 38.08
N LEU A 553 11.88 -40.37 38.46
CA LEU A 553 11.64 -40.83 39.83
C LEU A 553 12.02 -42.30 40.05
N SER A 554 12.42 -43.04 39.01
CA SER A 554 12.90 -44.41 39.20
C SER A 554 14.29 -44.44 39.83
N PRO A 555 14.59 -45.37 40.76
CA PRO A 555 15.89 -45.49 41.40
C PRO A 555 16.97 -46.14 40.49
N THR A 556 16.74 -46.18 39.18
CA THR A 556 17.58 -46.89 38.22
C THR A 556 18.63 -45.97 37.58
N TYR A 557 19.74 -46.53 37.09
CA TYR A 557 20.79 -45.75 36.43
C TYR A 557 20.26 -45.04 35.18
N LEU A 558 20.55 -43.74 35.06
CA LEU A 558 20.10 -42.89 33.94
C LEU A 558 21.02 -43.10 32.72
N SER A 559 20.64 -44.02 31.82
CA SER A 559 21.34 -44.22 30.56
C SER A 559 21.16 -43.02 29.60
N PRO A 560 22.10 -42.77 28.66
CA PRO A 560 21.99 -41.65 27.72
C PRO A 560 20.68 -41.63 26.93
N ALA A 561 20.18 -42.79 26.53
CA ALA A 561 18.92 -42.91 25.82
C ALA A 561 17.68 -42.65 26.71
N ARG A 562 17.71 -43.05 28.00
CA ARG A 562 16.63 -42.71 28.96
C ARG A 562 16.59 -41.20 29.23
N LEU A 563 17.75 -40.55 29.30
CA LEU A 563 17.84 -39.09 29.43
C LEU A 563 17.22 -38.38 28.21
N LEU A 564 17.54 -38.81 26.98
CA LEU A 564 16.99 -38.23 25.76
C LEU A 564 15.46 -38.42 25.67
N LEU A 565 14.94 -39.59 26.06
CA LEU A 565 13.50 -39.86 26.11
C LEU A 565 12.79 -38.97 27.14
N GLY A 566 13.39 -38.76 28.32
CA GLY A 566 12.87 -37.82 29.32
C GLY A 566 12.86 -36.37 28.81
N LEU A 567 13.96 -35.90 28.19
CA LEU A 567 14.01 -34.55 27.62
C LEU A 567 13.03 -34.35 26.45
N LEU A 568 12.81 -35.38 25.64
CA LEU A 568 11.80 -35.37 24.57
C LEU A 568 10.38 -35.30 25.15
N ALA A 569 10.12 -36.02 26.26
CA ALA A 569 8.84 -35.94 26.95
C ALA A 569 8.57 -34.54 27.53
N LEU A 570 9.62 -33.84 27.99
CA LEU A 570 9.53 -32.44 28.41
C LEU A 570 9.20 -31.50 27.23
N ALA A 571 9.85 -31.65 26.08
CA ALA A 571 9.53 -30.84 24.90
C ALA A 571 8.08 -31.10 24.42
N ASN A 572 7.66 -32.37 24.40
CA ASN A 572 6.30 -32.75 24.00
C ASN A 572 5.22 -32.27 24.98
N SER A 573 5.52 -32.18 26.28
CA SER A 573 4.57 -31.63 27.25
C SER A 573 4.33 -30.14 27.03
N LEU A 574 5.36 -29.37 26.61
CA LEU A 574 5.20 -27.97 26.23
C LEU A 574 4.29 -27.80 25.00
N MET A 575 4.40 -28.69 24.00
CA MET A 575 3.45 -28.74 22.86
C MET A 575 2.01 -29.04 23.32
N GLY A 576 1.85 -29.90 24.33
CA GLY A 576 0.57 -30.17 24.99
C GLY A 576 -0.01 -28.95 25.70
N VAL A 577 0.83 -28.17 26.41
CA VAL A 577 0.42 -26.90 27.06
C VAL A 577 -0.04 -25.87 26.03
N TRP A 578 0.66 -25.74 24.90
CA TRP A 578 0.22 -24.87 23.80
C TRP A 578 -1.16 -25.27 23.27
N SER A 579 -1.35 -26.57 22.97
CA SER A 579 -2.64 -27.09 22.48
C SER A 579 -3.77 -26.87 23.49
N ALA A 580 -3.50 -27.08 24.78
CA ALA A 580 -4.44 -26.82 25.87
C ALA A 580 -4.81 -25.33 25.98
N THR A 581 -3.84 -24.44 25.80
CA THR A 581 -4.06 -22.98 25.86
C THR A 581 -5.03 -22.54 24.77
N LEU A 582 -4.83 -22.97 23.52
CA LEU A 582 -5.76 -22.65 22.43
C LEU A 582 -7.15 -23.26 22.64
N ALA A 583 -7.22 -24.48 23.18
CA ALA A 583 -8.49 -25.15 23.50
C ALA A 583 -9.30 -24.39 24.57
N VAL A 584 -8.61 -23.88 25.61
CA VAL A 584 -9.22 -23.05 26.65
C VAL A 584 -9.69 -21.71 26.07
N VAL A 585 -8.89 -21.06 25.22
CA VAL A 585 -9.29 -19.79 24.57
C VAL A 585 -10.54 -19.98 23.71
N ASP A 586 -10.61 -21.02 22.86
CA ASP A 586 -11.82 -21.31 22.06
C ASP A 586 -13.04 -21.59 22.95
N ALA A 587 -12.86 -22.30 24.08
CA ALA A 587 -13.95 -22.58 25.02
C ALA A 587 -14.47 -21.31 25.73
N LEU A 588 -13.57 -20.42 26.13
CA LEU A 588 -13.93 -19.16 26.82
C LEU A 588 -14.55 -18.12 25.89
N THR A 589 -14.21 -18.15 24.60
CA THR A 589 -14.65 -17.16 23.60
C THR A 589 -15.70 -17.71 22.63
N PHE A 590 -16.32 -18.83 22.98
CA PHE A 590 -17.23 -19.56 22.11
C PHE A 590 -18.41 -18.70 21.63
N GLY A 591 -18.50 -18.49 20.32
CA GLY A 591 -19.63 -17.81 19.67
C GLY A 591 -19.41 -16.31 19.48
N ASN A 592 -18.50 -15.69 20.24
CA ASN A 592 -18.21 -14.26 20.21
C ASN A 592 -16.70 -13.99 20.18
N PHE A 593 -15.95 -14.68 19.31
CA PHE A 593 -14.50 -14.48 19.26
C PHE A 593 -14.10 -13.05 18.86
N ALA A 594 -14.87 -12.38 17.98
CA ALA A 594 -14.56 -11.04 17.49
C ALA A 594 -14.37 -9.97 18.60
N SER A 595 -15.11 -10.07 19.73
CA SER A 595 -14.97 -9.12 20.85
C SER A 595 -13.73 -9.33 21.72
N TYR A 596 -13.07 -10.48 21.57
CA TYR A 596 -11.87 -10.84 22.35
C TYR A 596 -10.63 -11.02 21.47
N GLY A 597 -10.79 -11.16 20.15
CA GLY A 597 -9.70 -11.34 19.19
C GLY A 597 -8.60 -10.29 19.30
N ALA A 598 -8.99 -9.01 19.42
CA ALA A 598 -8.08 -7.86 19.67
C ALA A 598 -7.10 -8.10 20.79
N ARG A 599 -7.71 -8.41 21.93
CA ARG A 599 -7.03 -8.56 23.21
C ARG A 599 -6.17 -9.81 23.17
N TRP A 600 -6.65 -10.87 22.52
CA TRP A 600 -5.89 -12.11 22.36
C TRP A 600 -4.64 -11.89 21.51
N GLU A 601 -4.75 -11.38 20.28
CA GLU A 601 -3.62 -11.20 19.34
C GLU A 601 -2.54 -10.25 19.90
N SER A 602 -2.95 -9.19 20.62
CA SER A 602 -2.05 -8.24 21.27
C SER A 602 -1.47 -8.73 22.61
N SER A 603 -2.09 -9.73 23.25
CA SER A 603 -1.70 -10.20 24.59
C SER A 603 -0.31 -10.85 24.63
N ALA A 604 0.32 -10.76 25.80
CA ALA A 604 1.50 -11.56 26.12
C ALA A 604 1.20 -13.08 26.09
N GLY A 605 -0.05 -13.49 26.32
CA GLY A 605 -0.49 -14.88 26.27
C GLY A 605 -0.36 -15.48 24.87
N CYS A 606 -0.79 -14.76 23.83
CA CYS A 606 -0.63 -15.19 22.45
C CYS A 606 0.85 -15.26 22.04
N LYS A 607 1.65 -14.24 22.39
CA LYS A 607 3.11 -14.24 22.14
C LYS A 607 3.80 -15.43 22.81
N LEU A 608 3.45 -15.75 24.05
CA LEU A 608 3.99 -16.91 24.77
C LEU A 608 3.53 -18.25 24.15
N ALA A 609 2.27 -18.33 23.71
CA ALA A 609 1.75 -19.51 23.03
C ALA A 609 2.53 -19.79 21.73
N GLY A 610 2.77 -18.77 20.90
CA GLY A 610 3.60 -18.89 19.70
C GLY A 610 5.04 -19.29 19.98
N PHE A 611 5.64 -18.70 21.02
CA PHE A 611 6.97 -19.09 21.49
C PHE A 611 7.01 -20.57 21.89
N LEU A 612 6.05 -21.02 22.69
CA LEU A 612 5.96 -22.40 23.16
C LEU A 612 5.80 -23.40 22.02
N SER A 613 4.98 -23.09 21.01
CA SER A 613 4.75 -24.02 19.89
C SER A 613 6.01 -24.23 19.06
N VAL A 614 6.69 -23.14 18.67
CA VAL A 614 7.92 -23.23 17.87
C VAL A 614 9.04 -23.85 18.70
N PHE A 615 9.19 -23.46 19.96
CA PHE A 615 10.22 -24.01 20.83
C PHE A 615 10.06 -25.51 21.05
N ALA A 616 8.84 -25.97 21.32
CA ALA A 616 8.53 -27.37 21.55
C ALA A 616 8.73 -28.20 20.27
N SER A 617 8.31 -27.71 19.10
CA SER A 617 8.47 -28.43 17.83
C SER A 617 9.93 -28.60 17.44
N GLU A 618 10.70 -27.50 17.45
CA GLU A 618 12.10 -27.51 16.99
C GLU A 618 13.00 -28.30 17.95
N THR A 619 12.83 -28.09 19.26
CA THR A 619 13.61 -28.83 20.27
C THR A 619 13.29 -30.33 20.20
N GLY A 620 12.04 -30.71 19.95
CA GLY A 620 11.65 -32.11 19.76
C GLY A 620 12.35 -32.76 18.56
N ILE A 621 12.39 -32.09 17.41
CA ILE A 621 13.07 -32.58 16.20
C ILE A 621 14.58 -32.71 16.43
N PHE A 622 15.22 -31.72 17.07
CA PHE A 622 16.64 -31.81 17.39
C PHE A 622 16.96 -32.96 18.36
N LEU A 623 16.16 -33.16 19.41
CA LEU A 623 16.35 -34.27 20.34
C LEU A 623 16.18 -35.64 19.66
N LEU A 624 15.22 -35.78 18.74
CA LEU A 624 15.05 -36.99 17.93
C LEU A 624 16.27 -37.25 17.04
N THR A 625 16.87 -36.21 16.46
CA THR A 625 18.09 -36.37 15.64
C THR A 625 19.29 -36.82 16.47
N VAL A 626 19.47 -36.28 17.68
CA VAL A 626 20.54 -36.70 18.58
C VAL A 626 20.31 -38.12 19.08
N ALA A 627 19.06 -38.50 19.36
CA ALA A 627 18.71 -39.89 19.69
C ALA A 627 19.02 -40.85 18.53
N ALA A 628 18.74 -40.45 17.29
CA ALA A 628 19.09 -41.23 16.10
C ALA A 628 20.61 -41.45 15.98
N LEU A 629 21.39 -40.37 16.16
CA LEU A 629 22.85 -40.42 16.07
C LEU A 629 23.49 -41.24 17.20
N GLU A 630 23.01 -41.08 18.44
CA GLU A 630 23.49 -41.87 19.59
C GLU A 630 23.29 -43.37 19.34
N ARG A 631 22.11 -43.77 18.82
CA ARG A 631 21.82 -45.16 18.46
C ARG A 631 22.62 -45.65 17.26
N GLY A 632 22.85 -44.81 16.26
CA GLY A 632 23.70 -45.14 15.11
C GLY A 632 25.17 -45.36 15.48
N LEU A 633 25.68 -44.64 16.49
CA LEU A 633 27.07 -44.72 16.94
C LEU A 633 27.31 -45.88 17.92
N THR A 634 26.33 -46.19 18.78
CA THR A 634 26.45 -47.25 19.80
C THR A 634 26.41 -48.67 19.22
N VAL A 635 25.75 -48.89 18.08
CA VAL A 635 25.59 -50.23 17.44
C VAL A 635 26.78 -50.60 16.53
N ARG A 636 28.03 -50.25 16.90
CA ARG A 636 29.23 -50.58 16.11
C ARG A 636 29.79 -51.97 16.51
N CYS A 637 29.22 -53.05 15.97
CA CYS A 637 29.77 -54.41 16.13
C CYS A 637 30.61 -54.84 14.92
N GLY A 638 31.90 -55.12 15.18
CA GLY A 638 32.75 -56.07 14.43
C GLY A 638 33.16 -55.73 13.00
N GLY A 639 34.43 -55.34 12.80
CA GLY A 639 35.04 -55.38 11.46
C GLY A 639 36.47 -54.84 11.40
N GLY A 640 37.45 -55.67 11.78
CA GLY A 640 38.87 -55.44 11.46
C GLY A 640 39.81 -55.59 12.67
N LYS A 641 40.57 -56.70 12.71
CA LYS A 641 41.69 -56.87 13.64
C LYS A 641 42.72 -55.77 13.39
N GLY A 642 43.02 -54.98 14.42
CA GLY A 642 44.19 -54.10 14.48
C GLY A 642 43.90 -52.61 14.37
N ALA A 643 43.30 -52.02 15.40
CA ALA A 643 43.53 -50.62 15.79
C ALA A 643 43.06 -50.42 17.23
N ALA A 644 44.01 -50.41 18.17
CA ALA A 644 43.78 -49.90 19.51
C ALA A 644 43.94 -48.37 19.48
N SER A 645 42.84 -47.62 19.62
CA SER A 645 42.81 -46.30 20.28
C SER A 645 41.36 -45.79 20.39
N GLY A 646 40.90 -45.52 21.62
CA GLY A 646 39.97 -44.42 21.94
C GLY A 646 38.49 -44.57 21.56
N GLU A 647 37.66 -44.81 22.59
CA GLU A 647 36.30 -44.29 22.80
C GLU A 647 35.22 -44.47 21.70
N GLY A 648 34.25 -45.35 21.98
CA GLY A 648 33.03 -45.51 21.17
C GLY A 648 31.77 -45.85 21.97
N LYS A 649 31.73 -45.59 23.27
CA LYS A 649 30.48 -45.44 24.03
C LYS A 649 30.29 -43.95 24.22
N ALA A 650 29.22 -43.36 23.68
CA ALA A 650 28.93 -41.96 23.93
C ALA A 650 28.80 -41.75 25.45
N SER A 651 29.76 -41.04 26.04
CA SER A 651 29.72 -40.70 27.47
C SER A 651 28.43 -39.93 27.75
N VAL A 652 27.79 -40.19 28.89
CA VAL A 652 26.60 -39.44 29.36
C VAL A 652 26.86 -37.93 29.33
N GLY A 653 28.11 -37.49 29.53
CA GLY A 653 28.52 -36.09 29.40
C GLY A 653 28.38 -35.51 27.98
N VAL A 654 28.69 -36.29 26.94
CA VAL A 654 28.56 -35.86 25.53
C VAL A 654 27.09 -35.71 25.15
N VAL A 655 26.25 -36.65 25.57
CA VAL A 655 24.79 -36.58 25.30
C VAL A 655 24.15 -35.42 26.07
N LYS A 656 24.58 -35.15 27.32
CA LYS A 656 24.17 -33.96 28.07
C LYS A 656 24.54 -32.67 27.35
N LEU A 657 25.78 -32.54 26.88
CA LEU A 657 26.24 -31.36 26.13
C LEU A 657 25.48 -31.19 24.81
N ALA A 658 25.29 -32.27 24.05
CA ALA A 658 24.52 -32.25 22.80
C ALA A 658 23.06 -31.87 23.05
N SER A 659 22.43 -32.42 24.09
CA SER A 659 21.06 -32.05 24.47
C SER A 659 20.96 -30.59 24.91
N ALA A 660 21.92 -30.06 25.68
CA ALA A 660 21.96 -28.65 26.05
C ALA A 660 22.09 -27.72 24.83
N LEU A 661 22.88 -28.13 23.83
CA LEU A 661 23.00 -27.41 22.56
C LEU A 661 21.67 -27.42 21.78
N CYS A 662 20.92 -28.53 21.75
CA CYS A 662 19.60 -28.58 21.13
C CYS A 662 18.63 -27.57 21.75
N PHE A 663 18.59 -27.49 23.08
CA PHE A 663 17.77 -26.49 23.78
C PHE A 663 18.24 -25.06 23.49
N ALA A 664 19.55 -24.81 23.45
CA ALA A 664 20.10 -23.50 23.12
C ALA A 664 19.78 -23.07 21.67
N LEU A 665 19.86 -23.99 20.71
CA LEU A 665 19.47 -23.76 19.31
C LEU A 665 17.97 -23.50 19.17
N GLY A 666 17.13 -24.28 19.85
CA GLY A 666 15.68 -24.06 19.90
C GLY A 666 15.32 -22.68 20.48
N LEU A 667 15.98 -22.27 21.57
CA LEU A 667 15.85 -20.92 22.11
C LEU A 667 16.31 -19.84 21.12
N GLY A 668 17.44 -20.04 20.43
CA GLY A 668 17.94 -19.10 19.42
C GLY A 668 16.97 -18.88 18.26
N ILE A 669 16.38 -19.97 17.73
CA ILE A 669 15.42 -19.91 16.62
C ILE A 669 14.14 -19.19 17.03
N THR A 670 13.64 -19.44 18.25
CA THR A 670 12.40 -18.86 18.77
C THR A 670 12.54 -17.39 19.19
N PHE A 671 13.74 -16.95 19.55
CA PHE A 671 14.00 -15.55 19.92
C PHE A 671 14.11 -14.64 18.69
N LEU A 672 14.46 -15.17 17.53
CA LEU A 672 14.67 -14.41 16.29
C LEU A 672 13.43 -13.58 15.86
N PRO A 673 12.19 -14.12 15.86
CA PRO A 673 11.00 -13.36 15.51
C PRO A 673 10.43 -12.50 16.66
N LEU A 674 11.04 -12.53 17.85
CA LEU A 674 10.78 -11.58 18.93
C LEU A 674 11.64 -10.31 18.82
N VAL A 675 12.85 -10.43 18.23
CA VAL A 675 13.80 -9.31 18.07
C VAL A 675 13.53 -8.51 16.78
N ASN A 676 13.06 -9.15 15.71
CA ASN A 676 12.51 -8.45 14.53
C ASN A 676 11.02 -8.17 14.76
N LEU A 677 10.71 -6.94 15.18
CA LEU A 677 9.36 -6.41 15.48
C LEU A 677 8.24 -7.04 14.61
N GLY A 678 7.39 -7.88 15.22
CA GLY A 678 6.04 -8.19 14.70
C GLY A 678 5.67 -9.65 14.40
N GLY A 679 6.55 -10.65 14.59
CA GLY A 679 6.38 -11.96 13.95
C GLY A 679 5.30 -12.94 14.47
N HIS A 680 4.80 -12.80 15.71
CA HIS A 680 3.92 -13.80 16.34
C HIS A 680 2.45 -13.38 16.52
N SER A 681 2.10 -12.13 16.25
CA SER A 681 0.75 -11.57 16.51
C SER A 681 -0.09 -11.37 15.25
N VAL A 682 0.32 -11.93 14.10
CA VAL A 682 -0.36 -11.71 12.81
C VAL A 682 -1.62 -12.58 12.66
N SER A 683 -1.74 -13.63 13.46
CA SER A 683 -2.78 -14.66 13.38
C SER A 683 -3.38 -14.97 14.74
N SER A 684 -4.67 -15.30 14.77
CA SER A 684 -5.39 -15.71 15.99
C SER A 684 -4.87 -17.01 16.61
N LEU A 685 -4.07 -17.79 15.85
CA LEU A 685 -3.40 -19.01 16.31
C LEU A 685 -2.00 -18.76 16.90
N CYS A 686 -1.53 -17.51 16.87
CA CYS A 686 -0.23 -17.09 17.41
C CYS A 686 0.98 -17.78 16.75
N LEU A 687 0.80 -18.25 15.52
CA LEU A 687 1.86 -18.89 14.72
C LEU A 687 2.40 -17.89 13.69
N PRO A 688 3.71 -17.93 13.37
CA PRO A 688 4.26 -17.15 12.25
C PRO A 688 3.70 -17.72 10.93
N LEU A 689 2.68 -17.06 10.37
CA LEU A 689 2.13 -17.41 9.05
C LEU A 689 2.74 -16.51 7.96
N PRO A 690 2.94 -17.01 6.73
CA PRO A 690 3.62 -16.31 5.64
C PRO A 690 2.77 -15.23 4.94
N LEU A 691 1.79 -14.63 5.64
CA LEU A 691 0.66 -13.96 4.99
C LEU A 691 0.86 -12.48 4.63
N SER A 692 1.96 -11.81 5.01
CA SER A 692 2.07 -10.37 4.70
C SER A 692 3.48 -9.79 4.49
N GLU A 693 4.55 -10.34 5.07
CA GLU A 693 5.88 -9.72 4.98
C GLU A 693 6.97 -10.63 4.39
N PRO A 694 7.89 -10.10 3.56
CA PRO A 694 8.97 -10.89 2.95
C PRO A 694 9.97 -11.44 3.99
N SER A 695 10.12 -10.75 5.13
CA SER A 695 10.96 -11.15 6.26
C SER A 695 10.44 -12.41 6.96
N SER A 696 9.13 -12.50 7.21
CA SER A 696 8.50 -13.66 7.88
C SER A 696 8.46 -14.89 6.98
N LEU A 697 8.32 -14.69 5.66
CA LEU A 697 8.46 -15.77 4.67
C LEU A 697 9.86 -16.39 4.71
N GLY A 698 10.92 -15.57 4.75
CA GLY A 698 12.30 -16.04 4.82
C GLY A 698 12.59 -16.91 6.05
N PHE A 699 12.06 -16.53 7.22
CA PHE A 699 12.19 -17.30 8.45
C PHE A 699 11.53 -18.68 8.35
N MET A 700 10.29 -18.76 7.86
CA MET A 700 9.56 -20.03 7.70
C MET A 700 10.27 -20.99 6.74
N VAL A 701 10.85 -20.46 5.65
CA VAL A 701 11.62 -21.26 4.69
C VAL A 701 12.88 -21.83 5.34
N ALA A 702 13.63 -21.01 6.08
CA ALA A 702 14.81 -21.47 6.80
C ALA A 702 14.46 -22.57 7.80
N LEU A 703 13.34 -22.43 8.53
CA LEU A 703 12.84 -23.42 9.49
C LEU A 703 12.53 -24.76 8.81
N VAL A 704 11.85 -24.73 7.66
CA VAL A 704 11.52 -25.95 6.89
C VAL A 704 12.77 -26.63 6.34
N LEU A 705 13.77 -25.87 5.89
CA LEU A 705 15.04 -26.43 5.39
C LEU A 705 15.84 -27.10 6.51
N VAL A 706 15.93 -26.47 7.69
CA VAL A 706 16.60 -27.04 8.87
C VAL A 706 15.90 -28.33 9.30
N ASN A 707 14.58 -28.32 9.41
CA ASN A 707 13.81 -29.51 9.76
C ASN A 707 13.95 -30.63 8.72
N SER A 708 13.94 -30.29 7.43
CA SER A 708 14.17 -31.26 6.34
C SER A 708 15.56 -31.91 6.42
N LEU A 709 16.59 -31.12 6.75
CA LEU A 709 17.95 -31.62 6.98
C LEU A 709 18.00 -32.59 8.18
N CYS A 710 17.33 -32.25 9.28
CA CYS A 710 17.20 -33.11 10.45
C CYS A 710 16.54 -34.46 10.11
N TYR A 711 15.42 -34.44 9.38
CA TYR A 711 14.75 -35.67 8.92
C TYR A 711 15.61 -36.50 7.97
N LEU A 712 16.40 -35.85 7.09
CA LEU A 712 17.33 -36.53 6.21
C LEU A 712 18.43 -37.26 7.01
N ILE A 713 19.05 -36.59 7.99
CA ILE A 713 20.08 -37.18 8.87
C ILE A 713 19.50 -38.39 9.61
N MET A 714 18.31 -38.23 10.19
CA MET A 714 17.61 -39.32 10.87
C MET A 714 17.37 -40.52 9.93
N THR A 715 16.81 -40.27 8.74
CA THR A 715 16.51 -41.32 7.75
C THR A 715 17.78 -42.06 7.33
N VAL A 716 18.85 -41.35 6.97
CA VAL A 716 20.13 -41.97 6.59
C VAL A 716 20.71 -42.82 7.71
N THR A 717 20.64 -42.35 8.96
CA THR A 717 21.18 -43.06 10.12
C THR A 717 20.42 -44.35 10.39
N TYR A 718 19.08 -44.33 10.36
CA TYR A 718 18.27 -45.53 10.55
C TYR A 718 18.31 -46.49 9.37
N THR A 719 18.35 -46.01 8.13
CA THR A 719 18.55 -46.88 6.96
C THR A 719 19.89 -47.62 7.06
N ARG A 720 20.97 -46.93 7.49
CA ARG A 720 22.26 -47.59 7.75
C ARG A 720 22.18 -48.62 8.87
N LEU A 721 21.41 -48.35 9.93
CA LEU A 721 21.19 -49.28 11.03
C LEU A 721 20.43 -50.54 10.55
N TYR A 722 19.36 -50.34 9.77
CA TYR A 722 18.52 -51.41 9.22
C TYR A 722 19.29 -52.29 8.22
N CYS A 723 19.98 -51.70 7.25
CA CYS A 723 20.78 -52.44 6.27
C CYS A 723 21.96 -53.21 6.90
N ARG A 724 22.37 -52.84 8.13
CA ARG A 724 23.40 -53.56 8.88
C ARG A 724 22.82 -54.73 9.67
N LEU A 725 21.61 -54.59 10.21
CA LEU A 725 20.90 -55.68 10.89
C LEU A 725 20.61 -56.85 9.95
N GLU A 726 20.32 -56.57 8.68
CA GLU A 726 20.07 -57.60 7.67
C GLU A 726 21.35 -58.37 7.25
N LYS A 727 22.54 -57.85 7.58
CA LYS A 727 23.85 -58.43 7.21
C LYS A 727 24.59 -59.15 8.35
N GLY A 728 24.07 -59.15 9.58
CA GLY A 728 24.69 -59.79 10.75
C GLY A 728 23.93 -61.05 11.20
N GLU A 729 24.64 -62.07 11.69
CA GLU A 729 24.02 -63.23 12.34
C GLU A 729 23.27 -62.80 13.64
N PRO A 730 22.10 -63.39 13.94
CA PRO A 730 21.15 -62.83 14.88
C PRO A 730 21.38 -63.35 16.31
N ASP A 731 22.43 -62.87 16.99
CA ASP A 731 22.68 -63.34 18.36
C ASP A 731 21.84 -62.63 19.44
N ASN A 732 21.11 -61.55 19.12
CA ASN A 732 20.13 -60.93 20.03
C ASN A 732 18.81 -60.60 19.31
N LEU A 733 17.83 -61.50 19.40
CA LEU A 733 16.47 -61.34 18.81
C LEU A 733 15.75 -60.04 19.26
N TRP A 734 16.12 -59.50 20.41
CA TRP A 734 15.42 -58.41 21.10
C TRP A 734 15.86 -57.01 20.64
N ASP A 735 17.13 -56.84 20.27
CA ASP A 735 17.65 -55.57 19.71
C ASP A 735 17.00 -55.28 18.34
N CYS A 736 16.70 -56.33 17.56
CA CYS A 736 15.97 -56.23 16.28
C CYS A 736 14.52 -55.73 16.44
N ALA A 737 13.83 -56.15 17.50
CA ALA A 737 12.45 -55.74 17.76
C ALA A 737 12.37 -54.26 18.16
N LEU A 738 13.26 -53.80 19.04
CA LEU A 738 13.34 -52.40 19.46
C LEU A 738 13.69 -51.48 18.28
N ILE A 739 14.63 -51.88 17.42
CA ILE A 739 15.03 -51.10 16.26
C ILE A 739 13.90 -50.99 15.23
N ARG A 740 13.13 -52.08 15.02
CA ARG A 740 11.94 -52.05 14.17
C ARG A 740 10.86 -51.09 14.69
N HIS A 741 10.65 -51.04 16.01
CA HIS A 741 9.71 -50.09 16.64
C HIS A 741 10.15 -48.64 16.49
N VAL A 742 11.44 -48.36 16.72
CA VAL A 742 11.98 -47.01 16.57
C VAL A 742 11.95 -46.57 15.10
N ALA A 743 12.20 -47.46 14.14
CA ALA A 743 12.04 -47.17 12.72
C ALA A 743 10.59 -46.83 12.33
N TRP A 744 9.59 -47.54 12.87
CA TRP A 744 8.17 -47.20 12.68
C TRP A 744 7.81 -45.84 13.28
N LEU A 745 8.38 -45.51 14.44
CA LEU A 745 8.17 -44.23 15.10
C LEU A 745 8.73 -43.08 14.26
N LEU A 746 9.93 -43.23 13.69
CA LEU A 746 10.49 -42.24 12.76
C LEU A 746 9.72 -42.16 11.45
N PHE A 747 9.32 -43.29 10.87
CA PHE A 747 8.49 -43.30 9.66
C PHE A 747 7.18 -42.55 9.88
N ALA A 748 6.50 -42.79 11.00
CA ALA A 748 5.27 -42.07 11.36
C ALA A 748 5.51 -40.56 11.52
N ASN A 749 6.59 -40.15 12.20
CA ASN A 749 6.94 -38.72 12.35
C ASN A 749 7.28 -38.05 11.00
N CYS A 750 7.99 -38.73 10.10
CA CYS A 750 8.26 -38.23 8.74
C CYS A 750 6.98 -38.07 7.91
N VAL A 751 6.07 -39.04 7.97
CA VAL A 751 4.79 -38.99 7.26
C VAL A 751 3.92 -37.85 7.77
N LEU A 752 3.89 -37.60 9.08
CA LEU A 752 3.14 -36.50 9.68
C LEU A 752 3.73 -35.11 9.37
N TYR A 753 5.03 -35.03 9.06
CA TYR A 753 5.68 -33.77 8.66
C TYR A 753 5.45 -33.40 7.18
N PHE A 754 5.18 -34.40 6.31
CA PHE A 754 5.01 -34.17 4.87
C PHE A 754 3.91 -33.13 4.53
N PRO A 755 2.71 -33.15 5.14
CA PRO A 755 1.71 -32.10 4.93
C PRO A 755 2.20 -30.69 5.31
N VAL A 756 2.99 -30.57 6.37
CA VAL A 756 3.52 -29.29 6.86
C VAL A 756 4.53 -28.71 5.88
N ALA A 757 5.47 -29.54 5.41
CA ALA A 757 6.44 -29.16 4.39
C ALA A 757 5.75 -28.74 3.08
N PHE A 758 4.76 -29.54 2.64
CA PHE A 758 4.00 -29.25 1.42
C PHE A 758 3.29 -27.89 1.49
N LEU A 759 2.62 -27.56 2.59
CA LEU A 759 1.94 -26.27 2.77
C LEU A 759 2.92 -25.08 2.70
N SER A 760 4.09 -25.21 3.33
CA SER A 760 5.12 -24.17 3.30
C SER A 760 5.71 -23.94 1.91
N PHE A 761 5.96 -25.01 1.13
CA PHE A 761 6.44 -24.89 -0.25
C PHE A 761 5.36 -24.43 -1.23
N SER A 762 4.10 -24.82 -1.02
CA SER A 762 2.97 -24.37 -1.83
C SER A 762 2.76 -22.86 -1.74
N SER A 763 3.00 -22.27 -0.56
CA SER A 763 2.96 -20.81 -0.33
C SER A 763 4.03 -20.07 -1.15
N LEU A 764 5.21 -20.68 -1.31
CA LEU A 764 6.34 -20.15 -2.09
C LEU A 764 6.08 -20.19 -3.62
N LEU A 765 5.47 -21.29 -4.09
CA LEU A 765 5.24 -21.53 -5.51
C LEU A 765 3.94 -20.90 -6.05
N ARG A 766 3.18 -20.18 -5.21
CA ARG A 766 1.86 -19.59 -5.54
C ARG A 766 0.90 -20.60 -6.20
N LEU A 767 0.97 -21.86 -5.78
CA LEU A 767 0.07 -22.91 -6.29
C LEU A 767 -1.36 -22.68 -5.78
N PRO A 768 -2.40 -23.15 -6.49
CA PRO A 768 -3.79 -22.95 -6.09
C PRO A 768 -4.01 -23.42 -4.65
N SER A 769 -4.59 -22.52 -3.86
CA SER A 769 -4.60 -22.61 -2.40
C SER A 769 -5.33 -23.85 -1.90
N VAL A 770 -4.63 -24.64 -1.08
CA VAL A 770 -5.29 -25.65 -0.24
C VAL A 770 -6.30 -24.92 0.64
N GLY A 771 -7.54 -25.42 0.70
CA GLY A 771 -8.61 -24.77 1.46
C GLY A 771 -8.20 -24.45 2.90
N PRO A 772 -8.58 -23.28 3.44
CA PRO A 772 -8.06 -22.80 4.72
C PRO A 772 -8.38 -23.70 5.92
N GLU A 773 -9.47 -24.46 5.84
CA GLU A 773 -9.86 -25.44 6.85
C GLU A 773 -8.88 -26.63 6.92
N VAL A 774 -8.24 -26.98 5.80
CA VAL A 774 -7.19 -28.00 5.75
C VAL A 774 -5.93 -27.47 6.43
N VAL A 775 -5.56 -26.22 6.17
CA VAL A 775 -4.39 -25.59 6.79
C VAL A 775 -4.55 -25.51 8.31
N LYS A 776 -5.73 -25.09 8.79
CA LYS A 776 -6.06 -25.13 10.23
C LYS A 776 -5.96 -26.54 10.81
N SER A 777 -6.52 -27.53 10.12
CA SER A 777 -6.48 -28.93 10.57
C SER A 777 -5.05 -29.47 10.65
N VAL A 778 -4.20 -29.15 9.68
CA VAL A 778 -2.78 -29.54 9.69
C VAL A 778 -2.05 -28.87 10.86
N LEU A 779 -2.21 -27.56 11.06
CA LEU A 779 -1.53 -26.81 12.12
C LEU A 779 -2.01 -27.20 13.53
N LEU A 780 -3.31 -27.45 13.71
CA LEU A 780 -3.90 -27.71 15.04
C LEU A 780 -3.94 -29.19 15.42
N VAL A 781 -3.95 -30.10 14.45
CA VAL A 781 -4.11 -31.54 14.72
C VAL A 781 -2.85 -32.31 14.33
N VAL A 782 -2.34 -32.11 13.11
CA VAL A 782 -1.21 -32.93 12.58
C VAL A 782 0.12 -32.56 13.25
N VAL A 783 0.40 -31.25 13.40
CA VAL A 783 1.64 -30.77 14.03
C VAL A 783 1.83 -31.25 15.49
N PRO A 784 0.81 -31.18 16.38
CA PRO A 784 0.98 -31.67 17.75
C PRO A 784 0.79 -33.18 17.91
N LEU A 785 0.33 -33.91 16.89
CA LEU A 785 0.06 -35.35 16.97
C LEU A 785 1.28 -36.20 17.41
N PRO A 786 2.51 -35.96 16.91
CA PRO A 786 3.74 -36.60 17.41
C PRO A 786 3.93 -36.52 18.92
N ALA A 787 3.62 -35.38 19.53
CA ALA A 787 3.81 -35.16 20.97
C ALA A 787 2.95 -36.09 21.82
N CYS A 788 1.85 -36.59 21.25
CA CYS A 788 0.95 -37.56 21.86
C CYS A 788 1.30 -39.01 21.47
N LEU A 789 1.54 -39.30 20.18
CA LEU A 789 1.74 -40.67 19.71
C LEU A 789 3.07 -41.27 20.18
N ASN A 790 4.16 -40.49 20.15
CA ASN A 790 5.51 -40.97 20.51
C ASN A 790 5.58 -41.57 21.93
N PRO A 791 5.13 -40.87 22.99
CA PRO A 791 5.13 -41.42 24.35
C PRO A 791 4.14 -42.58 24.53
N LEU A 792 2.98 -42.56 23.87
CA LEU A 792 2.01 -43.68 23.97
C LEU A 792 2.55 -44.96 23.36
N LEU A 793 3.16 -44.88 22.18
CA LEU A 793 3.80 -46.02 21.53
C LEU A 793 4.92 -46.58 22.41
N TYR A 794 5.68 -45.72 23.08
CA TYR A 794 6.68 -46.15 24.05
C TYR A 794 6.05 -46.90 25.24
N ILE A 795 5.00 -46.33 25.85
CA ILE A 795 4.32 -46.92 27.01
C ILE A 795 3.68 -48.27 26.67
N LEU A 796 3.09 -48.40 25.48
CA LEU A 796 2.36 -49.61 25.08
C LEU A 796 3.28 -50.75 24.64
N PHE A 797 4.36 -50.44 23.91
CA PHE A 797 5.19 -51.44 23.26
C PHE A 797 6.55 -51.69 23.93
N ASN A 798 6.95 -50.88 24.92
CA ASN A 798 8.20 -51.11 25.64
C ASN A 798 7.99 -51.95 26.93
N PRO A 799 8.51 -53.19 27.00
CA PRO A 799 8.36 -54.04 28.19
C PRO A 799 9.03 -53.46 29.44
N HIS A 800 10.15 -52.72 29.30
CA HIS A 800 10.88 -52.15 30.45
C HIS A 800 10.10 -51.06 31.19
N PHE A 801 9.15 -50.39 30.51
CA PHE A 801 8.31 -49.39 31.18
C PHE A 801 7.41 -50.01 32.25
N ARG A 802 6.86 -51.21 31.99
CA ARG A 802 6.03 -51.93 32.98
C ARG A 802 6.84 -52.39 34.19
N GLU A 803 8.09 -52.78 33.97
CA GLU A 803 9.03 -53.19 35.02
C GLU A 803 9.44 -51.98 35.89
N ASP A 804 9.86 -50.88 35.26
CA ASP A 804 10.25 -49.63 35.94
C ASP A 804 9.08 -49.06 36.77
N MET A 805 7.87 -49.03 36.20
CA MET A 805 6.66 -48.60 36.90
C MET A 805 6.29 -49.53 38.07
N GLY A 806 6.46 -50.84 37.89
CA GLY A 806 6.25 -51.84 38.94
C GLY A 806 7.22 -51.68 40.12
N LEU A 807 8.49 -51.34 39.85
CA LEU A 807 9.49 -51.02 40.88
C LEU A 807 9.19 -49.72 41.60
N LEU A 808 8.71 -48.71 40.88
CA LEU A 808 8.35 -47.40 41.44
C LEU A 808 7.08 -47.51 42.32
N LEU A 809 6.07 -48.26 41.89
CA LEU A 809 4.89 -48.60 42.70
C LEU A 809 5.24 -49.40 43.96
N LYS A 810 6.21 -50.32 43.89
CA LYS A 810 6.73 -51.04 45.06
C LYS A 810 7.50 -50.12 46.01
N SER A 811 8.29 -49.18 45.49
CA SER A 811 9.02 -48.18 46.28
C SER A 811 8.05 -47.21 46.99
N ILE A 812 7.03 -46.70 46.31
CA ILE A 812 5.98 -45.85 46.90
C ILE A 812 5.17 -46.63 47.95
N ARG A 813 4.81 -47.88 47.66
CA ARG A 813 4.09 -48.74 48.61
C ARG A 813 4.94 -49.11 49.84
N GLY A 814 6.26 -49.23 49.67
CA GLY A 814 7.22 -49.37 50.76
C GLY A 814 7.45 -48.09 51.58
N ALA A 815 7.28 -46.91 50.96
CA ALA A 815 7.32 -45.62 51.65
C ALA A 815 6.04 -45.33 52.45
N LEU A 816 4.88 -45.88 52.05
CA LEU A 816 3.60 -45.74 52.76
C LEU A 816 3.32 -46.86 53.81
N GLY A 817 4.09 -47.95 53.85
CA GLY A 817 3.92 -49.06 54.79
C GLY A 817 5.16 -49.32 55.65
N GLY A 818 5.12 -48.94 56.94
CA GLY A 818 6.27 -49.02 57.84
C GLY A 818 6.58 -50.43 58.41
N ALA A 819 7.83 -50.87 58.17
CA ALA A 819 8.78 -51.61 59.05
C ALA A 819 8.40 -53.03 59.62
N PRO A 820 9.37 -53.91 60.01
CA PRO A 820 10.75 -53.60 60.44
C PRO A 820 11.92 -54.42 59.84
N ARG A 821 13.11 -53.91 60.20
CA ARG A 821 14.51 -54.21 59.80
C ARG A 821 14.97 -55.67 59.92
N LEU A 822 15.89 -56.07 59.02
CA LEU A 822 17.05 -56.91 59.37
C LEU A 822 18.32 -56.42 58.62
N SER A 823 19.45 -56.60 59.31
CA SER A 823 20.81 -56.01 59.23
C SER A 823 21.68 -56.23 57.96
N LEU A 824 22.36 -55.14 57.56
CA LEU A 824 23.82 -54.94 57.40
C LEU A 824 24.70 -56.09 56.85
N LEU A 825 25.36 -55.89 55.67
CA LEU A 825 26.83 -56.01 55.46
C LEU A 825 27.24 -55.90 53.97
N SER A 826 28.19 -55.00 53.71
CA SER A 826 29.30 -55.01 52.73
C SER A 826 29.19 -55.80 51.40
N LEU A 827 29.46 -55.14 50.27
CA LEU A 827 30.47 -55.55 49.28
C LEU A 827 30.58 -54.52 48.14
N ASP A 828 31.70 -53.79 48.14
CA ASP A 828 32.38 -53.37 46.90
C ASP A 828 32.83 -54.63 46.13
N SER A 829 33.10 -54.43 44.83
CA SER A 829 33.79 -55.33 43.89
C SER A 829 32.89 -56.04 42.87
N GLU A 830 33.09 -55.64 41.62
CA GLU A 830 33.28 -56.49 40.44
C GLU A 830 33.01 -57.99 40.66
N ASP A 831 31.91 -58.47 40.08
CA ASP A 831 31.77 -59.75 39.36
C ASP A 831 30.29 -60.15 39.31
N ALA A 832 29.61 -59.84 38.21
CA ALA A 832 28.35 -60.48 37.85
C ALA A 832 28.24 -60.60 36.32
N GLU A 833 29.31 -61.10 35.69
CA GLU A 833 29.16 -61.89 34.46
C GLU A 833 29.06 -63.36 34.89
N LYS A 834 28.01 -64.04 34.42
CA LYS A 834 27.63 -65.46 34.64
C LYS A 834 26.77 -65.75 35.88
N GLN A 835 25.46 -65.74 35.70
CA GLN A 835 24.63 -66.95 35.82
C GLN A 835 23.15 -66.60 35.59
N SER A 836 22.54 -67.21 34.58
CA SER A 836 21.37 -68.09 34.76
C SER A 836 20.63 -68.26 33.42
N CYS A 837 20.92 -69.38 32.75
CA CYS A 837 19.89 -70.08 31.99
C CYS A 837 19.30 -71.12 32.96
N ASP A 838 18.03 -71.02 33.32
CA ASP A 838 17.15 -72.18 33.31
C ASP A 838 15.64 -71.83 33.36
N SER A 839 14.96 -72.29 32.31
CA SER A 839 13.66 -72.97 32.28
C SER A 839 12.33 -72.29 32.70
N THR A 840 11.60 -71.87 31.64
CA THR A 840 10.24 -72.31 31.19
C THR A 840 9.01 -72.45 32.12
N GLN A 841 7.97 -71.71 31.69
CA GLN A 841 6.54 -72.04 31.51
C GLN A 841 5.53 -72.08 32.68
N ALA A 842 4.46 -71.27 32.54
CA ALA A 842 3.09 -71.67 32.86
C ALA A 842 2.05 -70.91 31.99
N LEU A 843 1.33 -71.69 31.16
CA LEU A 843 -0.08 -71.64 30.70
C LEU A 843 -0.78 -70.28 30.47
N VAL A 844 -1.59 -70.07 29.42
CA VAL A 844 -2.83 -70.79 29.08
C VAL A 844 -3.17 -70.71 27.58
N THR A 845 -3.71 -71.82 27.09
CA THR A 845 -4.35 -72.14 25.80
C THR A 845 -5.44 -71.17 25.32
N LEU A 846 -5.55 -70.97 24.00
CA LEU A 846 -6.84 -71.00 23.29
C LEU A 846 -6.65 -71.30 21.79
N SER A 847 -7.53 -72.17 21.33
CA SER A 847 -7.64 -72.89 20.06
C SER A 847 -8.05 -72.05 18.85
N SER A 848 -7.60 -72.44 17.65
CA SER A 848 -8.44 -72.86 16.49
C SER A 848 -7.56 -72.95 15.22
N SER A 849 -7.42 -74.17 14.69
CA SER A 849 -8.01 -74.60 13.39
C SER A 849 -7.08 -74.29 12.21
N ASP A 850 -6.35 -75.31 11.75
CA ASP A 850 -6.65 -76.09 10.53
C ASP A 850 -6.34 -75.31 9.25
N GLU A 851 -5.27 -75.68 8.52
CA GLU A 851 -5.38 -76.54 7.34
C GLU A 851 -4.10 -76.54 6.48
N SER A 852 -3.84 -77.72 5.91
CA SER A 852 -3.12 -77.99 4.66
C SER A 852 -1.58 -77.81 4.67
N LEU A 853 -0.79 -78.88 4.81
CA LEU A 853 -0.53 -79.97 3.85
C LEU A 853 0.33 -79.53 2.67
N GLY A 854 1.59 -80.00 2.63
CA GLY A 854 2.38 -79.92 1.40
C GLY A 854 3.86 -80.20 1.53
N LYS A 855 4.20 -81.51 1.64
CA LYS A 855 5.33 -82.20 0.97
C LYS A 855 6.75 -81.63 1.18
N SER A 856 7.79 -82.43 1.35
CA SER A 856 8.00 -83.87 1.33
C SER A 856 9.47 -84.08 1.68
N GLN A 857 9.77 -85.20 2.36
CA GLN A 857 10.85 -86.15 2.04
C GLN A 857 12.24 -85.56 1.75
N MET A 858 13.34 -86.02 2.33
CA MET A 858 13.80 -87.34 2.78
C MET A 858 15.30 -87.06 3.00
N VAL A 859 16.08 -87.62 3.92
CA VAL A 859 16.41 -89.03 4.14
C VAL A 859 17.54 -88.95 5.19
N GLN A 860 17.38 -89.67 6.30
CA GLN A 860 18.30 -90.72 6.78
C GLN A 860 19.70 -90.20 7.23
N SER A 861 20.25 -90.64 8.36
CA SER A 861 19.95 -91.84 9.13
C SER A 861 20.84 -91.87 10.38
N THR A 862 20.32 -92.56 11.41
CA THR A 862 21.03 -93.46 12.35
C THR A 862 21.99 -92.81 13.36
N GLU A 863 22.01 -93.14 14.66
CA GLU A 863 21.50 -94.32 15.37
C GLU A 863 21.58 -94.11 16.90
N ALA A 864 20.69 -94.79 17.64
CA ALA A 864 20.90 -95.48 18.94
C ALA A 864 21.45 -94.69 20.17
N HIS A 865 20.97 -94.82 21.42
CA HIS A 865 20.22 -95.85 22.13
C HIS A 865 19.67 -95.28 23.49
N ARG A 866 18.56 -95.89 23.94
CA ARG A 866 17.78 -95.75 25.20
C ARG A 866 18.51 -96.31 26.46
N PRO A 867 17.86 -96.53 27.64
CA PRO A 867 17.07 -95.72 28.63
C PRO A 867 17.65 -96.01 30.08
N PRO A 868 16.90 -96.24 31.20
CA PRO A 868 15.64 -95.72 31.82
C PRO A 868 15.87 -95.10 33.26
N VAL A 869 14.99 -94.23 33.82
CA VAL A 869 14.03 -94.41 34.98
C VAL A 869 14.66 -95.01 36.28
N PRO A 870 14.35 -94.66 37.58
CA PRO A 870 13.12 -94.08 38.17
C PRO A 870 13.20 -93.08 39.38
N LEU A 871 12.04 -92.46 39.65
CA LEU A 871 11.28 -92.25 40.92
C LEU A 871 11.92 -91.70 42.23
N VAL A 872 11.40 -90.53 42.68
CA VAL A 872 10.72 -90.21 44.00
C VAL A 872 11.56 -90.28 45.30
N PRO A 873 11.29 -89.55 46.43
CA PRO A 873 10.23 -88.57 46.78
C PRO A 873 10.70 -87.21 47.32
N CYS A 874 9.71 -86.33 47.48
CA CYS A 874 9.71 -85.01 48.09
C CYS A 874 10.12 -84.96 49.58
N ARG A 875 10.69 -83.82 49.97
CA ARG A 875 10.32 -83.13 51.20
C ARG A 875 10.19 -81.63 50.95
#